data_AF-A0A4D9DDI1-F1
#
_entry.id   AF-A0A4D9DDI1-F1
#
_cell.length_a   1.000
_cell.length_b   1.000
_cell.length_c   1.000
_cell.angle_alpha   90.00
_cell.angle_beta   90.00
_cell.angle_gamma   90.00
#
_symmetry.space_group_name_H-M   'P 1'
#
loop_
_entity.id
_entity.type
_entity.pdbx_description
1 polymer ?
#
loop_
_entity_poly.entity_id
_entity_poly.type
_entity_poly.pdbx_seq_one_letter_code
_entity_poly.pdbx_strand_id
1 'polypeptide(L)'
;MVELLTSEDEGSREKPEEEKVRLPQLDTKDRAVQDQAQARNLKEAMEELPDLENTEGNRSSPGDEGIVAQPPASTAPSSPSASALTGSPVDLPCTRYDAVSDACWSKEAPAPYLHLAWAFELLCSTTKRLTKADVLVNTFRSLIALAPSDLLPAVYLSSNKLSSSFQGIDINVGGSTVSAAVVQATGTSSEKLKQLYIELGDLGDVAQALRVRQRMLVPPSPLSIRGVYRTIVDMANMKGQGCEGRKRAMMVRLIRSCRGPEARFLVRTLVQNLRTGATLTSVLSALAMAAVMHHTGKEGGRDKSDGEGKETGKREATMGKDGGEGEGGRRRKSLELRLKEAQVAVKECYNSCPDIPRIVQALIEGGVEAMQAACSVAVGTPVKPMLAKICSGIPEMMEKYGSQPFTSEYKYDGQRAQIHLLGDRTIKIFNRHIEDMTDKYPDVAQLMRDLQEALRAPSLPPSSSASASPSPSPCLLKDVILDTELVAVDRAEGNRLLAFQTLATRGRKDVSAEGVRVQVCVFAFDLLFLNGLSYVKEPLSSRRARLYSLFGPLLERGEGGREGGFEGRFAFAAHTETNDPEKVQEFFTEALEAGCEGIMCKSLPHEYEPSKRTDSWLKVKRDYVEGLHDTLDLVPIGAWWGNGRKAGWFSPILLACFNPETDELQSLCRCMSGLTDAVYTELTAFYQEEGRLLENPKSYVRTGETCAVWFEPCQVWEIRGAELTLSPVHKAGVGIVDTQRGFSLRFPRFLKKRSDKGVEDATTAGQIAELFRMQVRRVDVDGDDKDGGRKKGGAMNDKEKEEAVEEGEEEWEDILMARLSLLACAGVAALATVAHGFVPPVPRSYTRGRMAMAAKKDFWIAPSILSADFAKLGQEVDNVLAAGADIVHFDVMDNHYVPNLTIGPMVCKALRDHGVTAPIDVHLMVSPVDRIIPDFADAGASFITFHPEATNHIDRTLQLIKSKGCKSGLVFNPATPLSLAQHVLDKVDIILLMSVNPGFGGQSFIPETLKKLKEARKMIDESGYDIRLEVDGGVGVANIKDIAEAGADFFVAGSAILKNPRTQDAYKATIDAMRAELAKVQ
;
A
#
# COMPACT_ATOMS: atom_id res chain seq x y z
N MET A 1 -33.48 -53.17 -43.81
CA MET A 1 -34.57 -54.15 -44.02
C MET A 1 -35.29 -54.26 -42.69
N VAL A 2 -36.62 -54.07 -42.64
CA VAL A 2 -37.56 -54.47 -41.56
C VAL A 2 -37.05 -54.26 -40.11
N GLU A 3 -37.32 -53.18 -39.37
CA GLU A 3 -38.59 -52.45 -39.11
C GLU A 3 -39.60 -53.23 -38.21
N LEU A 4 -40.49 -52.49 -37.52
CA LEU A 4 -41.72 -52.95 -36.83
C LEU A 4 -41.53 -53.72 -35.48
N LEU A 5 -42.30 -53.53 -34.41
CA LEU A 5 -43.52 -52.75 -34.00
C LEU A 5 -43.27 -52.24 -32.54
N THR A 6 -43.99 -51.35 -31.81
CA THR A 6 -45.13 -50.37 -31.88
C THR A 6 -45.19 -49.65 -30.50
N SER A 7 -45.86 -48.52 -30.22
CA SER A 7 -46.57 -47.47 -30.98
C SER A 7 -46.95 -46.29 -30.05
N GLU A 8 -47.56 -45.24 -30.61
CA GLU A 8 -48.54 -44.30 -29.99
C GLU A 8 -48.06 -43.32 -28.86
N ASP A 9 -48.44 -42.03 -28.86
CA ASP A 9 -49.16 -41.25 -29.89
C ASP A 9 -48.85 -39.72 -29.84
N GLU A 10 -49.49 -38.94 -30.72
CA GLU A 10 -49.17 -37.55 -31.12
C GLU A 10 -49.17 -36.42 -30.05
N GLY A 11 -48.42 -35.35 -30.37
CA GLY A 11 -48.35 -34.10 -29.59
C GLY A 11 -47.86 -32.88 -30.42
N SER A 12 -48.59 -32.53 -31.48
CA SER A 12 -48.59 -31.26 -32.25
C SER A 12 -47.32 -30.36 -32.32
N ARG A 13 -46.82 -30.14 -33.55
CA ARG A 13 -45.81 -29.09 -33.87
C ARG A 13 -46.41 -27.68 -33.91
N GLU A 14 -45.64 -26.68 -33.46
CA GLU A 14 -45.52 -25.37 -34.14
C GLU A 14 -44.03 -24.98 -34.31
N LYS A 15 -43.75 -23.78 -34.84
CA LYS A 15 -42.45 -23.36 -35.41
C LYS A 15 -41.79 -22.21 -34.60
N PRO A 16 -40.49 -21.91 -34.82
CA PRO A 16 -39.67 -21.23 -33.82
C PRO A 16 -39.90 -19.72 -33.72
N GLU A 17 -39.76 -19.19 -32.50
CA GLU A 17 -39.61 -17.76 -32.23
C GLU A 17 -38.12 -17.36 -32.20
N GLU A 18 -37.80 -16.16 -32.69
CA GLU A 18 -36.48 -15.53 -32.55
C GLU A 18 -36.36 -14.81 -31.21
N GLU A 19 -35.95 -15.49 -30.13
CA GLU A 19 -35.78 -14.83 -28.84
C GLU A 19 -34.46 -14.04 -28.74
N LYS A 20 -34.54 -12.83 -28.18
CA LYS A 20 -33.42 -11.88 -28.10
C LYS A 20 -32.51 -12.20 -26.91
N VAL A 21 -31.28 -12.66 -27.22
CA VAL A 21 -30.20 -12.84 -26.24
C VAL A 21 -30.02 -11.58 -25.38
N ARG A 22 -30.31 -11.71 -24.08
CA ARG A 22 -30.04 -10.68 -23.07
C ARG A 22 -28.64 -10.89 -22.50
N LEU A 23 -27.74 -9.94 -22.75
CA LEU A 23 -26.42 -9.91 -22.13
C LEU A 23 -26.53 -9.57 -20.63
N PRO A 24 -25.95 -10.38 -19.71
CA PRO A 24 -25.81 -10.04 -18.29
C PRO A 24 -24.89 -8.84 -18.04
N GLN A 25 -24.82 -8.38 -16.78
CA GLN A 25 -24.26 -7.08 -16.43
C GLN A 25 -22.82 -7.12 -15.92
N LEU A 26 -22.08 -6.06 -16.20
CA LEU A 26 -20.65 -5.90 -15.91
C LEU A 26 -20.33 -5.59 -14.43
N ASP A 27 -19.20 -6.14 -14.01
CA ASP A 27 -18.28 -5.67 -12.96
C ASP A 27 -18.84 -5.24 -11.60
N THR A 28 -18.53 -6.07 -10.60
CA THR A 28 -18.60 -5.73 -9.18
C THR A 28 -17.28 -5.95 -8.43
N LYS A 29 -16.19 -6.32 -9.12
CA LYS A 29 -14.95 -6.80 -8.48
C LYS A 29 -13.96 -5.68 -8.20
N ASP A 30 -13.70 -4.80 -9.18
CA ASP A 30 -12.66 -3.76 -9.08
C ASP A 30 -12.90 -2.77 -7.95
N ARG A 31 -14.14 -2.29 -7.85
CA ARG A 31 -14.59 -1.31 -6.86
C ARG A 31 -14.19 -1.72 -5.43
N ALA A 32 -14.32 -3.01 -5.11
CA ALA A 32 -14.14 -3.53 -3.75
C ALA A 32 -12.70 -3.44 -3.20
N VAL A 33 -11.67 -3.45 -4.05
CA VAL A 33 -10.27 -3.52 -3.61
C VAL A 33 -9.65 -2.12 -3.47
N GLN A 34 -9.99 -1.19 -4.37
CA GLN A 34 -9.75 0.24 -4.15
C GLN A 34 -10.49 0.72 -2.89
N ASP A 35 -11.76 0.29 -2.75
CA ASP A 35 -12.56 0.55 -1.56
C ASP A 35 -11.86 0.03 -0.28
N GLN A 36 -11.22 -1.16 -0.28
CA GLN A 36 -10.42 -1.64 0.86
C GLN A 36 -9.21 -0.74 1.21
N ALA A 37 -8.39 -0.40 0.20
CA ALA A 37 -7.13 0.31 0.43
C ALA A 37 -7.36 1.74 0.96
N GLN A 38 -8.44 2.39 0.52
CA GLN A 38 -8.85 3.72 0.98
C GLN A 38 -9.79 3.67 2.20
N ALA A 39 -10.52 2.57 2.43
CA ALA A 39 -11.23 2.35 3.69
C ALA A 39 -10.24 2.42 4.87
N ARG A 40 -9.15 1.64 4.86
CA ARG A 40 -8.13 1.65 5.93
C ARG A 40 -7.67 3.08 6.26
N ASN A 41 -7.15 3.80 5.27
CA ASN A 41 -6.58 5.15 5.46
C ASN A 41 -7.62 6.23 5.84
N LEU A 42 -8.92 6.00 5.65
CA LEU A 42 -9.98 6.87 6.19
C LEU A 42 -10.49 6.40 7.55
N LYS A 43 -10.42 5.10 7.83
CA LYS A 43 -11.00 4.45 9.00
C LYS A 43 -10.10 4.53 10.22
N GLU A 44 -8.82 4.21 10.05
CA GLU A 44 -7.75 4.43 11.04
C GLU A 44 -7.82 5.92 11.47
N ALA A 45 -7.83 6.80 10.48
CA ALA A 45 -8.07 8.25 10.55
C ALA A 45 -9.41 8.74 11.14
N MET A 46 -10.36 7.85 11.45
CA MET A 46 -11.66 8.13 12.07
C MET A 46 -11.88 7.35 13.37
N GLU A 47 -10.88 6.57 13.77
CA GLU A 47 -10.75 5.94 15.08
C GLU A 47 -9.78 6.74 15.97
N GLU A 48 -8.93 7.60 15.38
CA GLU A 48 -7.99 8.55 16.04
C GLU A 48 -8.55 9.95 16.43
N LEU A 49 -9.87 10.18 16.43
CA LEU A 49 -10.43 11.51 16.72
C LEU A 49 -10.64 11.70 18.24
N PRO A 50 -9.97 12.67 18.89
CA PRO A 50 -9.94 12.76 20.35
C PRO A 50 -11.21 13.37 20.94
N ASP A 51 -11.64 12.83 22.09
CA ASP A 51 -12.69 13.43 22.92
C ASP A 51 -12.22 14.78 23.50
N LEU A 52 -13.03 15.81 23.31
CA LEU A 52 -12.84 17.12 23.91
C LEU A 52 -13.86 17.30 25.04
N GLU A 53 -13.41 17.17 26.29
CA GLU A 53 -14.26 17.38 27.46
C GLU A 53 -14.84 18.80 27.50
N ASN A 54 -16.12 18.91 27.86
CA ASN A 54 -16.78 20.19 28.04
C ASN A 54 -16.32 20.87 29.33
N THR A 55 -15.46 21.87 29.23
CA THR A 55 -15.22 22.81 30.35
C THR A 55 -16.46 23.66 30.57
N GLU A 56 -17.21 23.41 31.65
CA GLU A 56 -18.43 24.15 31.97
C GLU A 56 -18.18 25.66 32.18
N GLY A 57 -19.07 26.50 31.66
CA GLY A 57 -18.90 27.96 31.59
C GLY A 57 -20.16 28.79 31.82
N ASN A 58 -21.13 28.26 32.58
CA ASN A 58 -22.32 28.90 33.16
C ASN A 58 -22.83 30.23 32.53
N ARG A 59 -23.94 30.19 31.80
CA ARG A 59 -24.88 31.33 31.64
C ARG A 59 -26.30 30.92 31.22
N SER A 60 -27.18 30.80 32.22
CA SER A 60 -28.63 31.10 32.20
C SER A 60 -29.49 30.80 30.95
N SER A 61 -30.39 29.83 31.07
CA SER A 61 -31.62 29.69 30.23
C SER A 61 -32.57 30.89 30.41
N PRO A 62 -33.47 31.17 29.45
CA PRO A 62 -34.79 30.50 29.40
C PRO A 62 -35.19 30.03 27.98
N GLY A 63 -36.23 29.22 27.80
CA GLY A 63 -37.19 28.67 28.78
C GLY A 63 -37.90 27.41 28.24
N ASP A 64 -38.76 26.82 29.06
CA ASP A 64 -39.47 25.55 28.79
C ASP A 64 -40.77 25.75 28.00
N GLU A 65 -41.13 24.77 27.17
CA GLU A 65 -42.49 24.24 27.02
C GLU A 65 -42.47 23.02 26.07
N GLY A 66 -42.63 21.81 26.62
CA GLY A 66 -42.62 20.56 25.85
C GLY A 66 -44.00 20.09 25.36
N ILE A 67 -44.03 19.39 24.23
CA ILE A 67 -45.16 18.53 23.82
C ILE A 67 -44.63 17.12 23.56
N VAL A 68 -45.18 16.14 24.30
CA VAL A 68 -44.90 14.72 24.13
C VAL A 68 -45.78 14.14 23.02
N ALA A 69 -45.18 13.46 22.04
CA ALA A 69 -45.89 12.63 21.07
C ALA A 69 -45.09 11.34 20.82
N GLN A 70 -45.79 10.19 20.85
CA GLN A 70 -45.20 8.87 20.57
C GLN A 70 -45.10 8.61 19.04
N PRO A 71 -44.23 7.66 18.61
CA PRO A 71 -43.78 7.62 17.21
C PRO A 71 -44.76 6.92 16.24
N PRO A 72 -44.87 7.42 14.99
CA PRO A 72 -45.43 6.65 13.89
C PRO A 72 -44.40 5.64 13.32
N ALA A 73 -44.91 4.61 12.65
CA ALA A 73 -44.16 3.42 12.25
C ALA A 73 -43.07 3.64 11.19
N SER A 74 -42.22 2.61 11.07
CA SER A 74 -41.09 2.50 10.14
C SER A 74 -41.43 2.80 8.67
N THR A 75 -40.65 3.69 8.06
CA THR A 75 -40.32 3.62 6.64
C THR A 75 -38.80 3.78 6.50
N ALA A 76 -38.17 2.94 5.67
CA ALA A 76 -36.74 3.04 5.39
C ALA A 76 -36.46 4.34 4.60
N PRO A 77 -35.28 4.96 4.75
CA PRO A 77 -34.90 6.13 3.95
C PRO A 77 -34.83 5.73 2.47
N SER A 78 -35.82 6.16 1.69
CA SER A 78 -35.83 5.95 0.25
C SER A 78 -34.71 6.75 -0.42
N SER A 79 -34.18 6.19 -1.50
CA SER A 79 -33.11 6.83 -2.27
C SER A 79 -33.56 8.24 -2.74
N PRO A 80 -32.66 9.24 -2.71
CA PRO A 80 -33.02 10.61 -3.10
C PRO A 80 -33.53 10.63 -4.54
N SER A 81 -34.74 11.13 -4.73
CA SER A 81 -35.44 11.03 -6.01
C SER A 81 -34.81 11.93 -7.09
N ALA A 82 -34.97 11.53 -8.35
CA ALA A 82 -34.24 12.09 -9.50
C ALA A 82 -34.64 13.54 -9.91
N SER A 83 -35.30 14.30 -9.05
CA SER A 83 -35.82 15.66 -9.34
C SER A 83 -34.79 16.79 -9.17
N ALA A 84 -33.55 16.48 -8.75
CA ALA A 84 -32.49 17.46 -8.53
C ALA A 84 -31.51 17.66 -9.72
N LEU A 85 -31.82 17.11 -10.91
CA LEU A 85 -30.89 17.02 -12.06
C LEU A 85 -30.89 18.25 -13.01
N THR A 86 -31.74 19.25 -12.78
CA THR A 86 -31.99 20.35 -13.72
C THR A 86 -30.92 21.46 -13.69
N GLY A 87 -29.78 21.24 -14.33
CA GLY A 87 -28.75 22.31 -14.43
C GLY A 87 -27.56 22.16 -15.39
N SER A 88 -27.26 20.98 -15.94
CA SER A 88 -26.06 20.79 -16.79
C SER A 88 -26.41 20.31 -18.20
N PRO A 89 -26.05 21.06 -19.26
CA PRO A 89 -26.38 20.65 -20.64
C PRO A 89 -25.56 19.47 -21.20
N VAL A 90 -24.50 19.01 -20.52
CA VAL A 90 -23.58 17.97 -21.05
C VAL A 90 -24.19 16.58 -21.19
N ASP A 91 -25.38 16.34 -20.62
CA ASP A 91 -26.17 15.09 -20.76
C ASP A 91 -26.86 14.97 -22.14
N LEU A 92 -26.83 16.02 -22.97
CA LEU A 92 -27.29 15.93 -24.35
C LEU A 92 -26.42 14.94 -25.15
N PRO A 93 -27.00 14.05 -25.98
CA PRO A 93 -26.22 13.20 -26.88
C PRO A 93 -25.27 14.03 -27.75
N CYS A 94 -24.08 13.50 -28.09
CA CYS A 94 -23.03 14.25 -28.81
C CYS A 94 -23.52 14.97 -30.08
N THR A 95 -24.54 14.41 -30.76
CA THR A 95 -25.15 14.97 -31.98
C THR A 95 -26.09 16.16 -31.76
N ARG A 96 -26.45 16.48 -30.51
CA ARG A 96 -27.33 17.58 -30.12
C ARG A 96 -26.65 18.64 -29.23
N TYR A 97 -25.52 18.29 -28.61
CA TYR A 97 -24.74 19.21 -27.78
C TYR A 97 -23.88 20.15 -28.63
N ASP A 98 -23.96 21.45 -28.40
CA ASP A 98 -23.06 22.47 -28.97
C ASP A 98 -21.97 22.90 -27.98
N ALA A 99 -20.73 23.01 -28.46
CA ALA A 99 -19.56 23.26 -27.61
C ALA A 99 -19.41 24.72 -27.12
N VAL A 100 -20.32 25.62 -27.53
CA VAL A 100 -20.30 27.05 -27.20
C VAL A 100 -21.60 27.49 -26.54
N SER A 101 -22.78 27.15 -27.08
CA SER A 101 -24.06 27.54 -26.46
C SER A 101 -24.41 26.71 -25.22
N ASP A 102 -23.98 25.46 -25.18
CA ASP A 102 -24.36 24.50 -24.13
C ASP A 102 -23.26 24.37 -23.05
N ALA A 103 -22.32 25.33 -23.04
CA ALA A 103 -21.32 25.51 -21.99
C ALA A 103 -21.83 26.48 -20.91
N CYS A 104 -21.47 26.23 -19.65
CA CYS A 104 -21.90 27.07 -18.53
C CYS A 104 -20.96 28.26 -18.22
N TRP A 105 -20.10 28.64 -19.18
CA TRP A 105 -19.21 29.80 -19.11
C TRP A 105 -18.98 30.39 -20.51
N SER A 106 -18.59 31.66 -20.59
CA SER A 106 -18.23 32.29 -21.85
C SER A 106 -16.80 31.92 -22.27
N LYS A 107 -16.49 32.13 -23.55
CA LYS A 107 -15.10 32.25 -24.01
C LYS A 107 -14.33 33.26 -23.13
N GLU A 108 -13.03 33.04 -22.96
CA GLU A 108 -12.09 33.86 -22.16
C GLU A 108 -12.34 33.86 -20.64
N ALA A 109 -13.48 33.37 -20.14
CA ALA A 109 -13.67 33.09 -18.72
C ALA A 109 -12.97 31.78 -18.30
N PRO A 110 -12.39 31.69 -17.08
CA PRO A 110 -11.87 30.42 -16.55
C PRO A 110 -12.97 29.37 -16.41
N ALA A 111 -12.74 28.15 -16.86
CA ALA A 111 -13.75 27.10 -16.83
C ALA A 111 -14.11 26.71 -15.38
N PRO A 112 -15.40 26.70 -15.00
CA PRO A 112 -15.83 26.44 -13.63
C PRO A 112 -15.69 24.97 -13.26
N TYR A 113 -15.21 24.68 -12.04
CA TYR A 113 -15.07 23.29 -11.56
C TYR A 113 -16.43 22.57 -11.48
N LEU A 114 -17.51 23.32 -11.21
CA LEU A 114 -18.90 22.87 -11.29
C LEU A 114 -19.26 22.15 -12.60
N HIS A 115 -18.64 22.50 -13.73
CA HIS A 115 -18.85 21.80 -15.00
C HIS A 115 -18.35 20.34 -14.94
N LEU A 116 -17.15 20.13 -14.39
CA LEU A 116 -16.64 18.78 -14.12
C LEU A 116 -17.45 18.08 -13.03
N ALA A 117 -17.83 18.77 -11.96
CA ALA A 117 -18.63 18.18 -10.88
C ALA A 117 -20.00 17.67 -11.39
N TRP A 118 -20.63 18.38 -12.33
CA TRP A 118 -21.85 17.90 -13.01
C TRP A 118 -21.57 16.72 -13.96
N ALA A 119 -20.48 16.76 -14.74
CA ALA A 119 -20.09 15.62 -15.57
C ALA A 119 -19.84 14.36 -14.71
N PHE A 120 -19.17 14.52 -13.57
CA PHE A 120 -18.92 13.44 -12.62
C PHE A 120 -20.20 12.91 -11.97
N GLU A 121 -21.17 13.76 -11.66
CA GLU A 121 -22.49 13.36 -11.17
C GLU A 121 -23.23 12.47 -12.19
N LEU A 122 -23.23 12.87 -13.46
CA LEU A 122 -23.83 12.12 -14.57
C LEU A 122 -23.09 10.79 -14.83
N LEU A 123 -21.76 10.77 -14.67
CA LEU A 123 -20.97 9.54 -14.73
C LEU A 123 -21.28 8.58 -13.57
N CYS A 124 -21.63 9.09 -12.39
CA CYS A 124 -22.07 8.28 -11.25
C CYS A 124 -23.52 7.77 -11.40
N SER A 125 -24.42 8.54 -12.02
CA SER A 125 -25.85 8.19 -12.11
C SER A 125 -26.21 7.18 -13.20
N THR A 126 -25.31 6.93 -14.17
CA THR A 126 -25.54 5.98 -15.27
C THR A 126 -24.55 4.82 -15.29
N THR A 127 -25.03 3.62 -15.62
CA THR A 127 -24.19 2.45 -15.94
C THR A 127 -23.87 2.35 -17.44
N LYS A 128 -24.54 3.15 -18.29
CA LYS A 128 -24.44 3.05 -19.76
C LYS A 128 -23.12 3.63 -20.26
N ARG A 129 -22.19 2.76 -20.68
CA ARG A 129 -20.86 3.12 -21.22
C ARG A 129 -20.91 4.19 -22.33
N LEU A 130 -21.91 4.15 -23.21
CA LEU A 130 -22.09 5.16 -24.28
C LEU A 130 -22.47 6.54 -23.71
N THR A 131 -23.41 6.60 -22.76
CA THR A 131 -23.77 7.86 -22.07
C THR A 131 -22.57 8.43 -21.32
N LYS A 132 -21.74 7.59 -20.68
CA LYS A 132 -20.49 8.03 -20.05
C LYS A 132 -19.50 8.63 -21.05
N ALA A 133 -19.40 8.05 -22.26
CA ALA A 133 -18.55 8.58 -23.32
C ALA A 133 -19.08 9.95 -23.79
N ASP A 134 -20.38 10.08 -24.08
CA ASP A 134 -20.99 11.33 -24.53
C ASP A 134 -20.78 12.48 -23.53
N VAL A 135 -21.02 12.25 -22.23
CA VAL A 135 -20.81 13.25 -21.17
C VAL A 135 -19.36 13.75 -21.14
N LEU A 136 -18.38 12.85 -21.22
CA LEU A 136 -16.95 13.22 -21.26
C LEU A 136 -16.57 13.93 -22.57
N VAL A 137 -17.07 13.47 -23.72
CA VAL A 137 -16.82 14.09 -25.02
C VAL A 137 -17.35 15.52 -25.05
N ASN A 138 -18.59 15.75 -24.60
CA ASN A 138 -19.19 17.08 -24.52
C ASN A 138 -18.40 18.01 -23.59
N THR A 139 -18.04 17.52 -22.41
CA THR A 139 -17.20 18.23 -21.43
C THR A 139 -15.87 18.68 -22.05
N PHE A 140 -15.16 17.79 -22.75
CA PHE A 140 -13.90 18.13 -23.40
C PHE A 140 -14.07 18.99 -24.65
N ARG A 141 -15.16 18.84 -25.43
CA ARG A 141 -15.46 19.71 -26.59
C ARG A 141 -15.57 21.18 -26.16
N SER A 142 -16.31 21.48 -25.09
CA SER A 142 -16.48 22.85 -24.60
C SER A 142 -15.19 23.43 -24.00
N LEU A 143 -14.38 22.60 -23.33
CA LEU A 143 -13.05 23.01 -22.88
C LEU A 143 -12.10 23.32 -24.06
N ILE A 144 -12.09 22.49 -25.11
CA ILE A 144 -11.31 22.72 -26.35
C ILE A 144 -11.81 23.98 -27.10
N ALA A 145 -13.10 24.29 -27.04
CA ALA A 145 -13.69 25.44 -27.73
C ALA A 145 -13.48 26.78 -26.98
N LEU A 146 -13.60 26.78 -25.65
CA LEU A 146 -13.71 28.02 -24.86
C LEU A 146 -12.52 28.28 -23.93
N ALA A 147 -11.86 27.23 -23.41
CA ALA A 147 -10.77 27.34 -22.45
C ALA A 147 -9.69 26.24 -22.62
N PRO A 148 -8.94 26.20 -23.74
CA PRO A 148 -7.99 25.11 -24.03
C PRO A 148 -6.93 24.91 -22.93
N SER A 149 -6.53 26.00 -22.26
CA SER A 149 -5.56 25.96 -21.16
C SER A 149 -6.10 25.42 -19.83
N ASP A 150 -7.41 25.12 -19.75
CA ASP A 150 -8.01 24.35 -18.64
C ASP A 150 -8.18 22.85 -18.99
N LEU A 151 -7.93 22.43 -20.25
CA LEU A 151 -8.17 21.05 -20.70
C LEU A 151 -7.22 20.03 -20.03
N LEU A 152 -5.92 20.31 -19.94
CA LEU A 152 -4.96 19.42 -19.27
C LEU A 152 -5.28 19.26 -17.76
N PRO A 153 -5.53 20.35 -16.99
CA PRO A 153 -6.12 20.26 -15.65
C PRO A 153 -7.42 19.43 -15.58
N ALA A 154 -8.32 19.55 -16.56
CA ALA A 154 -9.55 18.79 -16.60
C ALA A 154 -9.31 17.28 -16.83
N VAL A 155 -8.46 16.92 -17.79
CA VAL A 155 -8.07 15.52 -18.07
C VAL A 155 -7.43 14.87 -16.84
N TYR A 156 -6.58 15.61 -16.11
CA TYR A 156 -5.99 15.15 -14.86
C TYR A 156 -7.04 14.94 -13.76
N LEU A 157 -7.89 15.93 -13.48
CA LEU A 157 -8.97 15.78 -12.49
C LEU A 157 -9.97 14.66 -12.86
N SER A 158 -10.36 14.55 -14.13
CA SER A 158 -11.27 13.49 -14.60
C SER A 158 -10.68 12.08 -14.55
N SER A 159 -9.35 11.96 -14.58
CA SER A 159 -8.63 10.69 -14.40
C SER A 159 -8.09 10.48 -12.99
N ASN A 160 -8.39 11.39 -12.05
CA ASN A 160 -7.93 11.35 -10.66
C ASN A 160 -6.38 11.25 -10.53
N LYS A 161 -5.66 11.94 -11.42
CA LYS A 161 -4.19 12.04 -11.42
C LYS A 161 -3.75 13.50 -11.30
N LEU A 162 -2.52 13.71 -10.83
CA LEU A 162 -1.89 15.04 -10.77
C LEU A 162 -0.78 15.23 -11.81
N SER A 163 -0.24 14.13 -12.33
CA SER A 163 0.93 14.06 -13.22
C SER A 163 0.85 12.81 -14.11
N SER A 164 1.74 12.69 -15.11
CA SER A 164 2.00 11.39 -15.73
C SER A 164 2.74 10.50 -14.72
N SER A 165 2.36 9.21 -14.62
CA SER A 165 2.80 8.34 -13.52
C SER A 165 4.33 8.23 -13.33
N PHE A 166 5.10 8.38 -14.41
CA PHE A 166 6.57 8.38 -14.36
C PHE A 166 7.19 9.63 -13.70
N GLN A 167 6.38 10.64 -13.33
CA GLN A 167 6.82 11.86 -12.65
C GLN A 167 6.66 11.78 -11.12
N GLY A 168 5.98 10.76 -10.59
CA GLY A 168 5.94 10.47 -9.15
C GLY A 168 5.29 11.54 -8.25
N ILE A 169 4.40 12.38 -8.78
CA ILE A 169 3.74 13.46 -8.00
C ILE A 169 2.44 12.95 -7.37
N ASP A 170 2.54 12.50 -6.11
CA ASP A 170 1.41 12.17 -5.23
C ASP A 170 0.85 13.41 -4.51
N ILE A 171 -0.43 13.36 -4.12
CA ILE A 171 -1.09 14.44 -3.38
C ILE A 171 -0.48 14.71 -2.00
N ASN A 172 0.16 13.69 -1.39
CA ASN A 172 0.80 13.76 -0.08
C ASN A 172 -0.14 14.32 1.02
N VAL A 173 -1.34 13.75 1.12
CA VAL A 173 -2.39 14.09 2.11
C VAL A 173 -3.01 12.80 2.63
N GLY A 174 -3.13 12.66 3.96
CA GLY A 174 -3.76 11.50 4.61
C GLY A 174 -5.29 11.64 4.76
N GLY A 175 -5.99 10.52 4.95
CA GLY A 175 -7.44 10.50 5.13
C GLY A 175 -7.89 11.32 6.35
N SER A 176 -7.14 11.28 7.44
CA SER A 176 -7.38 12.09 8.66
C SER A 176 -7.29 13.57 8.38
N THR A 177 -6.31 14.00 7.58
CA THR A 177 -6.17 15.41 7.18
C THR A 177 -7.35 15.88 6.31
N VAL A 178 -7.93 15.01 5.48
CA VAL A 178 -9.16 15.32 4.72
C VAL A 178 -10.39 15.33 5.63
N SER A 179 -10.59 14.31 6.48
CA SER A 179 -11.72 14.26 7.44
C SER A 179 -11.70 15.47 8.39
N ALA A 180 -10.54 15.83 8.94
CA ALA A 180 -10.38 17.03 9.76
C ALA A 180 -10.65 18.32 8.97
N ALA A 181 -10.31 18.38 7.67
CA ALA A 181 -10.69 19.51 6.82
C ALA A 181 -12.20 19.56 6.54
N VAL A 182 -12.89 18.41 6.41
CA VAL A 182 -14.36 18.35 6.29
C VAL A 182 -15.00 18.82 7.60
N VAL A 183 -14.57 18.32 8.77
CA VAL A 183 -15.02 18.80 10.10
C VAL A 183 -14.85 20.31 10.21
N GLN A 184 -13.64 20.83 9.99
CA GLN A 184 -13.32 22.26 10.12
C GLN A 184 -14.04 23.13 9.07
N ALA A 185 -14.31 22.62 7.87
CA ALA A 185 -15.08 23.34 6.85
C ALA A 185 -16.58 23.40 7.18
N THR A 186 -17.14 22.29 7.68
CA THR A 186 -18.58 22.10 7.89
C THR A 186 -19.09 22.54 9.26
N GLY A 187 -18.22 22.55 10.28
CA GLY A 187 -18.61 22.85 11.67
C GLY A 187 -19.40 21.72 12.34
N THR A 188 -19.21 20.47 11.89
CA THR A 188 -19.81 19.28 12.51
C THR A 188 -18.87 18.65 13.57
N SER A 189 -19.29 17.57 14.24
CA SER A 189 -18.44 16.81 15.16
C SER A 189 -17.83 15.56 14.51
N SER A 190 -16.78 15.02 15.12
CA SER A 190 -16.07 13.82 14.66
C SER A 190 -16.99 12.60 14.61
N GLU A 191 -17.79 12.41 15.66
CA GLU A 191 -18.77 11.32 15.82
C GLU A 191 -19.86 11.42 14.75
N LYS A 192 -20.33 12.64 14.43
CA LYS A 192 -21.36 12.81 13.40
C LYS A 192 -20.82 12.54 11.99
N LEU A 193 -19.56 12.88 11.72
CA LEU A 193 -18.87 12.47 10.50
C LEU A 193 -18.72 10.93 10.45
N LYS A 194 -18.35 10.29 11.57
CA LYS A 194 -18.22 8.82 11.69
C LYS A 194 -19.55 8.10 11.43
N GLN A 195 -20.64 8.57 12.03
CA GLN A 195 -21.98 8.03 11.80
C GLN A 195 -22.40 8.14 10.32
N LEU A 196 -22.27 9.33 9.72
CA LEU A 196 -22.62 9.53 8.31
C LEU A 196 -21.73 8.72 7.35
N TYR A 197 -20.47 8.44 7.70
CA TYR A 197 -19.60 7.60 6.88
C TYR A 197 -19.96 6.11 6.95
N ILE A 198 -20.42 5.61 8.11
CA ILE A 198 -20.97 4.25 8.23
C ILE A 198 -22.26 4.12 7.39
N GLU A 199 -23.11 5.14 7.41
CA GLU A 199 -24.35 5.22 6.63
C GLU A 199 -24.11 5.29 5.10
N LEU A 200 -23.16 6.13 4.65
CA LEU A 200 -22.99 6.48 3.23
C LEU A 200 -21.80 5.78 2.54
N GLY A 201 -20.81 5.27 3.28
CA GLY A 201 -19.63 4.60 2.75
C GLY A 201 -18.72 5.45 1.85
N ASP A 202 -18.85 6.77 1.86
CA ASP A 202 -18.11 7.72 1.01
C ASP A 202 -17.94 9.09 1.69
N LEU A 203 -16.70 9.55 1.86
CA LEU A 203 -16.44 10.85 2.51
C LEU A 203 -16.88 12.05 1.64
N GLY A 204 -16.99 11.87 0.32
CA GLY A 204 -17.57 12.87 -0.57
C GLY A 204 -19.06 13.04 -0.36
N ASP A 205 -19.82 11.94 -0.27
CA ASP A 205 -21.25 11.99 0.07
C ASP A 205 -21.50 12.54 1.47
N VAL A 206 -20.66 12.19 2.45
CA VAL A 206 -20.68 12.82 3.79
C VAL A 206 -20.43 14.33 3.70
N ALA A 207 -19.36 14.75 3.03
CA ALA A 207 -19.04 16.17 2.86
C ALA A 207 -20.15 16.93 2.11
N GLN A 208 -20.79 16.31 1.12
CA GLN A 208 -21.91 16.87 0.38
C GLN A 208 -23.16 17.03 1.26
N ALA A 209 -23.53 15.98 2.01
CA ALA A 209 -24.67 15.99 2.92
C ALA A 209 -24.52 17.02 4.05
N LEU A 210 -23.29 17.23 4.54
CA LEU A 210 -22.96 18.29 5.49
C LEU A 210 -22.98 19.68 4.83
N ARG A 211 -22.36 19.84 3.66
CA ARG A 211 -22.21 21.15 2.98
C ARG A 211 -23.54 21.77 2.58
N VAL A 212 -24.51 20.95 2.18
CA VAL A 212 -25.89 21.39 1.82
C VAL A 212 -26.62 22.04 3.00
N ARG A 213 -26.30 21.67 4.23
CA ARG A 213 -26.94 22.22 5.45
C ARG A 213 -26.37 23.60 5.87
N GLN A 214 -25.25 24.03 5.29
CA GLN A 214 -24.58 25.30 5.64
C GLN A 214 -25.05 26.48 4.78
N ARG A 215 -25.92 27.34 5.32
CA ARG A 215 -26.26 28.64 4.73
C ARG A 215 -25.18 29.69 5.06
N MET A 216 -24.57 30.30 4.05
CA MET A 216 -23.60 31.38 4.21
C MET A 216 -24.25 32.76 3.97
N LEU A 217 -23.81 33.77 4.72
CA LEU A 217 -24.24 35.18 4.51
C LEU A 217 -23.71 35.76 3.19
N VAL A 218 -22.47 35.45 2.84
CA VAL A 218 -21.84 35.79 1.55
C VAL A 218 -21.10 34.54 1.05
N PRO A 219 -21.40 34.01 -0.14
CA PRO A 219 -20.64 32.91 -0.72
C PRO A 219 -19.31 33.43 -1.29
N PRO A 220 -18.20 32.68 -1.15
CA PRO A 220 -16.92 33.03 -1.78
C PRO A 220 -16.97 32.86 -3.31
N SER A 221 -15.91 33.29 -3.98
CA SER A 221 -15.72 33.11 -5.44
C SER A 221 -15.92 31.65 -5.88
N PRO A 222 -16.54 31.39 -7.05
CA PRO A 222 -16.67 30.03 -7.58
C PRO A 222 -15.31 29.36 -7.79
N LEU A 223 -15.27 28.03 -7.72
CA LEU A 223 -14.09 27.24 -8.06
C LEU A 223 -13.93 27.16 -9.59
N SER A 224 -12.69 27.27 -10.07
CA SER A 224 -12.32 26.99 -11.46
C SER A 224 -11.48 25.71 -11.56
N ILE A 225 -11.54 25.02 -12.70
CA ILE A 225 -10.85 23.73 -12.93
C ILE A 225 -9.34 23.87 -12.66
N ARG A 226 -8.69 24.87 -13.28
CA ARG A 226 -7.26 25.16 -13.06
C ARG A 226 -6.97 25.65 -11.65
N GLY A 227 -7.90 26.38 -11.02
CA GLY A 227 -7.77 26.80 -9.62
C GLY A 227 -7.72 25.62 -8.66
N VAL A 228 -8.64 24.66 -8.80
CA VAL A 228 -8.67 23.41 -8.02
C VAL A 228 -7.43 22.56 -8.30
N TYR A 229 -7.14 22.26 -9.57
CA TYR A 229 -5.96 21.47 -9.96
C TYR A 229 -4.66 22.06 -9.43
N ARG A 230 -4.43 23.37 -9.65
CA ARG A 230 -3.24 24.07 -9.13
C ARG A 230 -3.16 24.00 -7.61
N THR A 231 -4.27 24.25 -6.90
CA THR A 231 -4.27 24.19 -5.43
C THR A 231 -3.90 22.80 -4.92
N ILE A 232 -4.29 21.74 -5.62
CA ILE A 232 -3.93 20.35 -5.28
C ILE A 232 -2.46 20.05 -5.64
N VAL A 233 -1.94 20.53 -6.77
CA VAL A 233 -0.51 20.41 -7.13
C VAL A 233 0.38 21.21 -6.18
N ASP A 234 -0.04 22.39 -5.74
CA ASP A 234 0.65 23.19 -4.73
C ASP A 234 0.69 22.45 -3.37
N MET A 235 -0.37 21.71 -3.00
CA MET A 235 -0.37 20.81 -1.83
C MET A 235 0.52 19.58 -2.01
N ALA A 236 0.54 18.97 -3.20
CA ALA A 236 1.38 17.82 -3.53
C ALA A 236 2.87 18.12 -3.35
N ASN A 237 3.30 19.29 -3.82
CA ASN A 237 4.68 19.76 -3.76
C ASN A 237 5.12 20.29 -2.38
N MET A 238 4.18 20.54 -1.44
CA MET A 238 4.51 21.03 -0.10
C MET A 238 5.10 19.94 0.80
N LYS A 239 6.37 20.15 1.18
CA LYS A 239 7.16 19.35 2.13
C LYS A 239 7.57 20.18 3.37
N GLY A 240 8.20 19.53 4.35
CA GLY A 240 8.76 20.18 5.55
C GLY A 240 7.76 20.43 6.68
N GLN A 241 8.26 20.92 7.83
CA GLN A 241 7.46 21.11 9.04
C GLN A 241 6.26 22.04 8.82
N GLY A 242 5.14 21.74 9.48
CA GLY A 242 3.90 22.52 9.35
C GLY A 242 3.29 22.53 7.95
N CYS A 243 3.64 21.59 7.05
CA CYS A 243 2.95 21.46 5.77
C CYS A 243 1.50 20.98 5.96
N GLU A 244 1.25 20.00 6.83
CA GLU A 244 -0.08 19.45 7.14
C GLU A 244 -1.13 20.52 7.46
N GLY A 245 -0.83 21.44 8.38
CA GLY A 245 -1.75 22.53 8.73
C GLY A 245 -2.03 23.48 7.56
N ARG A 246 -1.04 23.72 6.69
CA ARG A 246 -1.20 24.54 5.47
C ARG A 246 -2.07 23.82 4.43
N LYS A 247 -1.84 22.53 4.20
CA LYS A 247 -2.69 21.69 3.32
C LYS A 247 -4.13 21.66 3.84
N ARG A 248 -4.34 21.44 5.14
CA ARG A 248 -5.67 21.47 5.79
C ARG A 248 -6.37 22.82 5.57
N ALA A 249 -5.68 23.95 5.77
CA ALA A 249 -6.23 25.28 5.53
C ALA A 249 -6.61 25.54 4.06
N MET A 250 -5.86 24.98 3.10
CA MET A 250 -6.18 25.04 1.67
C MET A 250 -7.41 24.17 1.34
N MET A 251 -7.49 22.95 1.85
CA MET A 251 -8.66 22.08 1.69
C MET A 251 -9.93 22.71 2.28
N VAL A 252 -9.87 23.27 3.50
CA VAL A 252 -10.98 24.00 4.12
C VAL A 252 -11.46 25.18 3.26
N ARG A 253 -10.53 25.91 2.63
CA ARG A 253 -10.87 27.02 1.72
C ARG A 253 -11.60 26.53 0.47
N LEU A 254 -11.16 25.42 -0.13
CA LEU A 254 -11.82 24.82 -1.28
C LEU A 254 -13.22 24.30 -0.91
N ILE A 255 -13.35 23.49 0.16
CA ILE A 255 -14.62 22.88 0.60
C ILE A 255 -15.68 23.94 0.94
N ARG A 256 -15.29 25.03 1.62
CA ARG A 256 -16.21 26.15 1.89
C ARG A 256 -16.67 26.87 0.61
N SER A 257 -15.87 26.82 -0.46
CA SER A 257 -16.17 27.46 -1.75
C SER A 257 -17.00 26.60 -2.70
N CYS A 258 -17.14 25.29 -2.43
CA CYS A 258 -17.93 24.36 -3.23
C CYS A 258 -19.41 24.76 -3.34
N ARG A 259 -19.98 24.54 -4.52
CA ARG A 259 -21.37 24.77 -4.93
C ARG A 259 -21.91 23.50 -5.62
N GLY A 260 -23.22 23.26 -5.57
CA GLY A 260 -23.80 22.06 -6.20
C GLY A 260 -23.09 20.78 -5.73
N PRO A 261 -22.74 19.83 -6.61
CA PRO A 261 -22.00 18.61 -6.26
C PRO A 261 -20.47 18.79 -6.13
N GLU A 262 -19.92 20.01 -6.17
CA GLU A 262 -18.46 20.22 -6.09
C GLU A 262 -17.83 19.66 -4.80
N ALA A 263 -18.56 19.63 -3.67
CA ALA A 263 -18.01 19.15 -2.41
C ALA A 263 -17.77 17.63 -2.42
N ARG A 264 -18.73 16.86 -2.98
CA ARG A 264 -18.60 15.42 -3.24
C ARG A 264 -17.31 15.12 -4.00
N PHE A 265 -17.15 15.71 -5.19
CA PHE A 265 -16.06 15.35 -6.08
C PHE A 265 -14.71 15.95 -5.69
N LEU A 266 -14.68 17.11 -5.05
CA LEU A 266 -13.46 17.63 -4.44
C LEU A 266 -12.94 16.67 -3.38
N VAL A 267 -13.77 16.29 -2.41
CA VAL A 267 -13.34 15.41 -1.31
C VAL A 267 -12.97 14.02 -1.82
N ARG A 268 -13.73 13.48 -2.79
CA ARG A 268 -13.36 12.25 -3.50
C ARG A 268 -12.00 12.35 -4.22
N THR A 269 -11.67 13.50 -4.82
CA THR A 269 -10.34 13.74 -5.42
C THR A 269 -9.25 13.80 -4.34
N LEU A 270 -9.51 14.46 -3.20
CA LEU A 270 -8.57 14.60 -2.09
C LEU A 270 -8.23 13.26 -1.41
N VAL A 271 -9.19 12.33 -1.32
CA VAL A 271 -8.95 10.94 -0.87
C VAL A 271 -8.53 9.98 -2.00
N GLN A 272 -8.32 10.52 -3.21
CA GLN A 272 -7.97 9.79 -4.44
C GLN A 272 -8.97 8.70 -4.86
N ASN A 273 -10.26 8.78 -4.52
CA ASN A 273 -11.30 7.82 -4.92
C ASN A 273 -12.49 8.51 -5.62
N LEU A 274 -12.33 8.86 -6.91
CA LEU A 274 -13.29 9.69 -7.65
C LEU A 274 -14.68 9.03 -7.88
N ARG A 275 -14.72 7.68 -7.94
CA ARG A 275 -15.94 6.84 -8.05
C ARG A 275 -16.90 7.15 -9.21
N THR A 276 -16.43 7.80 -10.27
CA THR A 276 -17.19 8.05 -11.52
C THR A 276 -17.38 6.81 -12.39
N GLY A 277 -16.56 5.76 -12.19
CA GLY A 277 -16.51 4.62 -13.11
C GLY A 277 -16.10 5.03 -14.53
N ALA A 278 -15.23 6.04 -14.64
CA ALA A 278 -14.52 6.42 -15.84
C ALA A 278 -13.02 6.17 -15.61
N THR A 279 -12.39 5.36 -16.46
CA THR A 279 -10.96 5.06 -16.40
C THR A 279 -10.16 6.13 -17.14
N LEU A 280 -8.84 6.20 -16.90
CA LEU A 280 -7.95 7.03 -17.72
C LEU A 280 -8.06 6.68 -19.22
N THR A 281 -8.24 5.41 -19.57
CA THR A 281 -8.44 4.99 -20.97
C THR A 281 -9.77 5.47 -21.54
N SER A 282 -10.85 5.57 -20.77
CA SER A 282 -12.10 6.19 -21.23
C SER A 282 -12.00 7.71 -21.33
N VAL A 283 -11.29 8.37 -20.40
CA VAL A 283 -11.01 9.82 -20.43
C VAL A 283 -10.21 10.20 -21.68
N LEU A 284 -9.12 9.48 -21.97
CA LEU A 284 -8.32 9.71 -23.19
C LEU A 284 -9.09 9.37 -24.47
N SER A 285 -9.93 8.32 -24.46
CA SER A 285 -10.82 8.00 -25.58
C SER A 285 -11.81 9.14 -25.88
N ALA A 286 -12.39 9.74 -24.84
CA ALA A 286 -13.31 10.87 -24.97
C ALA A 286 -12.59 12.15 -25.41
N LEU A 287 -11.38 12.41 -24.91
CA LEU A 287 -10.53 13.53 -25.34
C LEU A 287 -10.23 13.44 -26.85
N ALA A 288 -9.82 12.27 -27.34
CA ALA A 288 -9.50 12.09 -28.76
C ALA A 288 -10.73 12.26 -29.66
N MET A 289 -11.90 11.74 -29.24
CA MET A 289 -13.18 11.98 -29.93
C MET A 289 -13.57 13.47 -29.94
N ALA A 290 -13.44 14.16 -28.81
CA ALA A 290 -13.71 15.59 -28.71
C ALA A 290 -12.78 16.42 -29.62
N ALA A 291 -11.50 16.05 -29.71
CA ALA A 291 -10.53 16.67 -30.61
C ALA A 291 -10.90 16.45 -32.09
N VAL A 292 -11.31 15.24 -32.49
CA VAL A 292 -11.80 14.98 -33.86
C VAL A 292 -13.03 15.85 -34.17
N MET A 293 -14.04 15.86 -33.29
CA MET A 293 -15.25 16.66 -33.51
C MET A 293 -14.93 18.15 -33.66
N HIS A 294 -14.03 18.69 -32.85
CA HIS A 294 -13.57 20.09 -32.95
C HIS A 294 -12.87 20.40 -34.28
N HIS A 295 -11.96 19.52 -34.73
CA HIS A 295 -11.26 19.73 -35.99
C HIS A 295 -12.19 19.60 -37.21
N THR A 296 -13.10 18.63 -37.23
CA THR A 296 -14.12 18.53 -38.30
C THR A 296 -15.07 19.73 -38.37
N GLY A 297 -15.32 20.41 -37.24
CA GLY A 297 -16.07 21.67 -37.21
C GLY A 297 -15.31 22.84 -37.84
N LYS A 298 -13.98 22.89 -37.69
CA LYS A 298 -13.11 23.88 -38.36
C LYS A 298 -12.97 23.60 -39.86
N GLU A 299 -12.82 22.33 -40.25
CA GLU A 299 -12.74 21.89 -41.66
C GLU A 299 -13.96 22.42 -42.44
N GLY A 300 -15.18 22.13 -41.97
CA GLY A 300 -16.43 22.57 -42.61
C GLY A 300 -16.74 24.07 -42.50
N GLY A 301 -15.90 24.86 -41.84
CA GLY A 301 -16.06 26.31 -41.68
C GLY A 301 -15.37 27.15 -42.77
N ARG A 302 -14.52 26.55 -43.62
CA ARG A 302 -13.77 27.28 -44.66
C ARG A 302 -14.52 27.47 -45.98
N ASP A 303 -15.52 26.62 -46.27
CA ASP A 303 -16.34 26.68 -47.49
C ASP A 303 -17.56 27.61 -47.36
N LYS A 304 -17.47 28.69 -46.58
CA LYS A 304 -18.54 29.70 -46.41
C LYS A 304 -18.04 31.14 -46.54
N SER A 305 -17.42 31.45 -47.67
CA SER A 305 -17.61 32.76 -48.29
C SER A 305 -18.93 32.76 -49.08
N ASP A 306 -19.59 33.92 -49.12
CA ASP A 306 -20.75 34.27 -49.95
C ASP A 306 -22.08 33.54 -49.67
N GLY A 307 -23.11 34.33 -49.31
CA GLY A 307 -24.49 33.86 -49.13
C GLY A 307 -25.18 34.38 -47.87
N GLU A 308 -25.71 35.61 -47.91
CA GLU A 308 -26.62 36.09 -46.87
C GLU A 308 -27.96 35.33 -46.94
N GLY A 309 -28.50 34.92 -45.79
CA GLY A 309 -29.77 34.20 -45.75
C GLY A 309 -30.29 33.96 -44.32
N LYS A 310 -31.11 34.88 -43.81
CA LYS A 310 -31.99 34.59 -42.67
C LYS A 310 -33.17 33.76 -43.15
N GLU A 311 -33.40 32.58 -42.58
CA GLU A 311 -34.75 32.05 -42.52
C GLU A 311 -35.02 31.20 -41.27
N THR A 312 -36.20 31.39 -40.69
CA THR A 312 -36.69 30.70 -39.50
C THR A 312 -37.72 29.66 -39.91
N GLY A 313 -37.50 28.37 -39.63
CA GLY A 313 -38.45 27.33 -40.03
C GLY A 313 -38.45 26.09 -39.14
N LYS A 314 -39.57 25.83 -38.48
CA LYS A 314 -39.91 24.47 -38.00
C LYS A 314 -40.19 23.58 -39.21
N ARG A 315 -39.75 22.31 -39.17
CA ARG A 315 -40.53 21.17 -39.68
C ARG A 315 -40.00 19.85 -39.15
N GLU A 316 -40.90 19.07 -38.57
CA GLU A 316 -40.65 17.68 -38.17
C GLU A 316 -40.97 16.72 -39.33
N ALA A 317 -40.45 15.51 -39.18
CA ALA A 317 -40.68 14.28 -39.92
C ALA A 317 -41.80 14.24 -41.00
N THR A 318 -41.42 13.68 -42.16
CA THR A 318 -42.28 12.71 -42.86
C THR A 318 -41.38 11.64 -43.48
N MET A 319 -41.69 10.36 -43.30
CA MET A 319 -40.89 9.26 -43.86
C MET A 319 -41.23 9.03 -45.34
N GLY A 320 -40.19 8.93 -46.17
CA GLY A 320 -40.23 8.20 -47.43
C GLY A 320 -39.30 6.99 -47.32
N LYS A 321 -39.80 5.78 -47.58
CA LYS A 321 -38.95 4.60 -47.79
C LYS A 321 -38.61 4.53 -49.27
N ASP A 322 -37.36 4.84 -49.64
CA ASP A 322 -36.77 4.26 -50.84
C ASP A 322 -35.23 4.24 -50.76
N GLY A 323 -34.60 3.37 -51.57
CA GLY A 323 -33.22 2.93 -51.37
C GLY A 323 -32.13 3.91 -51.85
N GLY A 324 -31.49 4.63 -50.93
CA GLY A 324 -30.21 5.31 -51.17
C GLY A 324 -29.52 5.81 -49.90
N GLU A 325 -28.24 5.48 -49.69
CA GLU A 325 -27.42 6.10 -48.63
C GLU A 325 -27.11 7.56 -49.01
N GLY A 326 -28.05 8.46 -48.70
CA GLY A 326 -27.91 9.90 -48.93
C GLY A 326 -26.66 10.49 -48.26
N GLU A 327 -26.16 11.59 -48.82
CA GLU A 327 -24.86 12.20 -48.48
C GLU A 327 -24.65 12.43 -46.98
N GLY A 328 -25.69 12.89 -46.26
CA GLY A 328 -25.64 13.05 -44.80
C GLY A 328 -25.45 11.75 -44.03
N GLY A 329 -26.01 10.63 -44.51
CA GLY A 329 -25.77 9.29 -43.95
C GLY A 329 -24.33 8.83 -44.19
N ARG A 330 -23.80 9.06 -45.41
CA ARG A 330 -22.41 8.75 -45.76
C ARG A 330 -21.42 9.56 -44.92
N ARG A 331 -21.67 10.85 -44.73
CA ARG A 331 -20.88 11.76 -43.87
C ARG A 331 -20.92 11.34 -42.40
N ARG A 332 -22.08 10.90 -41.89
CA ARG A 332 -22.21 10.36 -40.53
C ARG A 332 -21.39 9.08 -40.34
N LYS A 333 -21.52 8.11 -41.25
CA LYS A 333 -20.81 6.83 -41.24
C LYS A 333 -19.28 7.02 -41.29
N SER A 334 -18.81 8.01 -42.03
CA SER A 334 -17.40 8.43 -42.06
C SER A 334 -16.92 9.06 -40.75
N LEU A 335 -17.75 9.91 -40.10
CA LEU A 335 -17.41 10.47 -38.78
C LEU A 335 -17.36 9.39 -37.70
N GLU A 336 -18.34 8.47 -37.67
CA GLU A 336 -18.37 7.36 -36.72
C GLU A 336 -17.14 6.44 -36.85
N LEU A 337 -16.60 6.27 -38.06
CA LEU A 337 -15.31 5.61 -38.31
C LEU A 337 -14.13 6.42 -37.75
N ARG A 338 -13.97 7.71 -38.11
CA ARG A 338 -12.91 8.60 -37.59
C ARG A 338 -12.88 8.64 -36.05
N LEU A 339 -14.04 8.62 -35.39
CA LEU A 339 -14.14 8.57 -33.93
C LEU A 339 -13.67 7.22 -33.35
N LYS A 340 -13.96 6.10 -34.01
CA LYS A 340 -13.48 4.77 -33.59
C LYS A 340 -11.97 4.63 -33.76
N GLU A 341 -11.42 5.13 -34.87
CA GLU A 341 -9.98 5.17 -35.15
C GLU A 341 -9.23 6.01 -34.09
N ALA A 342 -9.74 7.21 -33.77
CA ALA A 342 -9.19 8.07 -32.73
C ALA A 342 -9.15 7.39 -31.35
N GLN A 343 -10.18 6.61 -30.99
CA GLN A 343 -10.21 5.83 -29.75
C GLN A 343 -9.17 4.69 -29.70
N VAL A 344 -8.72 4.18 -30.84
CA VAL A 344 -7.65 3.17 -30.90
C VAL A 344 -6.29 3.87 -30.83
N ALA A 345 -6.06 4.84 -31.73
CA ALA A 345 -4.82 5.59 -31.83
C ALA A 345 -4.37 6.22 -30.50
N VAL A 346 -5.29 6.82 -29.73
CA VAL A 346 -4.93 7.45 -28.44
C VAL A 346 -4.49 6.43 -27.38
N LYS A 347 -5.01 5.19 -27.42
CA LYS A 347 -4.59 4.12 -26.49
C LYS A 347 -3.22 3.59 -26.88
N GLU A 348 -2.97 3.39 -28.16
CA GLU A 348 -1.67 2.94 -28.68
C GLU A 348 -0.58 3.99 -28.44
N CYS A 349 -0.90 5.28 -28.65
CA CYS A 349 -0.03 6.41 -28.29
C CYS A 349 0.24 6.46 -26.79
N TYR A 350 -0.78 6.35 -25.93
CA TYR A 350 -0.58 6.37 -24.47
C TYR A 350 0.18 5.14 -23.95
N ASN A 351 0.00 3.96 -24.57
CA ASN A 351 0.77 2.78 -24.19
C ASN A 351 2.24 2.87 -24.67
N SER A 352 2.51 3.53 -25.79
CA SER A 352 3.87 3.72 -26.32
C SER A 352 4.62 4.90 -25.67
N CYS A 353 3.87 5.94 -25.29
CA CYS A 353 4.34 7.21 -24.76
C CYS A 353 3.28 7.79 -23.78
N PRO A 354 3.26 7.37 -22.50
CA PRO A 354 2.28 7.78 -21.47
C PRO A 354 2.46 9.23 -20.96
N ASP A 355 2.89 10.14 -21.83
CA ASP A 355 3.04 11.58 -21.62
C ASP A 355 1.70 12.28 -21.93
N ILE A 356 0.87 12.42 -20.89
CA ILE A 356 -0.47 13.03 -21.00
C ILE A 356 -0.39 14.48 -21.49
N PRO A 357 0.52 15.35 -21.01
CA PRO A 357 0.72 16.69 -21.55
C PRO A 357 0.98 16.70 -23.06
N ARG A 358 1.87 15.83 -23.57
CA ARG A 358 2.18 15.74 -25.01
C ARG A 358 0.99 15.25 -25.82
N ILE A 359 0.27 14.23 -25.36
CA ILE A 359 -0.96 13.73 -26.00
C ILE A 359 -2.01 14.85 -26.08
N VAL A 360 -2.25 15.57 -24.97
CA VAL A 360 -3.22 16.68 -24.92
C VAL A 360 -2.80 17.81 -25.86
N GLN A 361 -1.53 18.21 -25.87
CA GLN A 361 -1.03 19.27 -26.74
C GLN A 361 -1.18 18.91 -28.22
N ALA A 362 -0.70 17.74 -28.65
CA ALA A 362 -0.75 17.32 -30.03
C ALA A 362 -2.20 17.17 -30.54
N LEU A 363 -3.12 16.65 -29.71
CA LEU A 363 -4.55 16.59 -30.02
C LEU A 363 -5.21 17.97 -30.18
N ILE A 364 -4.76 18.99 -29.46
CA ILE A 364 -5.24 20.38 -29.61
C ILE A 364 -4.68 21.03 -30.90
N GLU A 365 -3.40 20.81 -31.19
CA GLU A 365 -2.67 21.49 -32.25
C GLU A 365 -2.94 20.92 -33.66
N GLY A 366 -3.01 19.59 -33.79
CA GLY A 366 -3.18 18.92 -35.09
C GLY A 366 -3.95 17.59 -35.03
N GLY A 367 -4.71 17.35 -33.96
CA GLY A 367 -5.57 16.18 -33.84
C GLY A 367 -4.83 14.84 -33.79
N VAL A 368 -5.45 13.79 -34.36
CA VAL A 368 -5.00 12.39 -34.20
C VAL A 368 -3.67 12.14 -34.92
N GLU A 369 -3.48 12.68 -36.12
CA GLU A 369 -2.26 12.51 -36.91
C GLU A 369 -1.04 13.14 -36.22
N ALA A 370 -1.19 14.37 -35.71
CA ALA A 370 -0.14 15.02 -34.93
C ALA A 370 0.18 14.28 -33.63
N MET A 371 -0.83 13.74 -32.94
CA MET A 371 -0.65 12.88 -31.77
C MET A 371 0.14 11.60 -32.13
N GLN A 372 -0.20 10.91 -33.21
CA GLN A 372 0.51 9.70 -33.64
C GLN A 372 1.97 9.99 -34.02
N ALA A 373 2.26 11.14 -34.63
CA ALA A 373 3.62 11.58 -34.92
C ALA A 373 4.43 11.95 -33.66
N ALA A 374 3.81 12.62 -32.68
CA ALA A 374 4.48 13.12 -31.48
C ALA A 374 4.65 12.08 -30.35
N CYS A 375 3.79 11.07 -30.29
CA CYS A 375 3.68 10.11 -29.17
C CYS A 375 4.28 8.74 -29.50
N SER A 376 5.42 8.73 -30.19
CA SER A 376 6.24 7.54 -30.44
C SER A 376 7.10 7.16 -29.23
N VAL A 377 7.68 5.96 -29.24
CA VAL A 377 8.59 5.47 -28.19
C VAL A 377 9.81 6.40 -28.09
N ALA A 378 10.05 6.97 -26.91
CA ALA A 378 11.12 7.92 -26.66
C ALA A 378 11.84 7.63 -25.34
N VAL A 379 13.17 7.65 -25.35
CA VAL A 379 13.99 7.36 -24.17
C VAL A 379 13.79 8.42 -23.09
N GLY A 380 13.65 7.98 -21.83
CA GLY A 380 13.23 8.82 -20.71
C GLY A 380 11.71 8.86 -20.47
N THR A 381 10.90 8.37 -21.42
CA THR A 381 9.46 8.15 -21.26
C THR A 381 9.17 6.64 -21.32
N PRO A 382 8.67 6.00 -20.24
CA PRO A 382 8.50 4.54 -20.21
C PRO A 382 7.41 4.03 -21.15
N VAL A 383 7.72 2.98 -21.90
CA VAL A 383 6.74 2.20 -22.66
C VAL A 383 5.92 1.36 -21.68
N LYS A 384 4.60 1.24 -21.85
CA LYS A 384 3.80 0.32 -21.03
C LYS A 384 4.24 -1.13 -21.26
N PRO A 385 4.42 -1.94 -20.20
CA PRO A 385 4.90 -3.30 -20.35
C PRO A 385 3.91 -4.17 -21.16
N MET A 386 4.45 -5.04 -22.00
CA MET A 386 3.70 -6.20 -22.54
C MET A 386 3.39 -7.18 -21.40
N LEU A 387 2.17 -7.74 -21.40
CA LEU A 387 1.66 -8.61 -20.34
C LEU A 387 1.42 -10.03 -20.87
N ALA A 388 1.54 -11.02 -19.99
CA ALA A 388 1.29 -12.42 -20.34
C ALA A 388 -0.08 -12.91 -19.87
N LYS A 389 -0.73 -13.70 -20.73
CA LYS A 389 -1.95 -14.46 -20.42
C LYS A 389 -1.60 -15.68 -19.56
N ILE A 390 -2.55 -16.17 -18.76
CA ILE A 390 -2.35 -17.37 -17.93
C ILE A 390 -2.44 -18.62 -18.81
N CYS A 391 -1.63 -19.64 -18.47
CA CYS A 391 -1.85 -21.03 -18.89
C CYS A 391 -2.02 -21.93 -17.66
N SER A 392 -2.88 -22.94 -17.76
CA SER A 392 -3.07 -23.98 -16.73
C SER A 392 -1.91 -24.99 -16.69
N GLY A 393 -1.24 -25.21 -17.83
CA GLY A 393 -0.10 -26.11 -17.89
C GLY A 393 0.61 -26.09 -19.24
N ILE A 394 1.62 -26.95 -19.36
CA ILE A 394 2.37 -27.15 -20.60
C ILE A 394 1.49 -27.68 -21.74
N PRO A 395 0.55 -28.64 -21.55
CA PRO A 395 -0.32 -29.10 -22.65
C PRO A 395 -1.12 -27.97 -23.32
N GLU A 396 -1.79 -27.13 -22.53
CA GLU A 396 -2.57 -25.99 -23.02
C GLU A 396 -1.66 -24.91 -23.68
N MET A 397 -0.45 -24.74 -23.17
CA MET A 397 0.56 -23.84 -23.73
C MET A 397 1.06 -24.34 -25.11
N MET A 398 1.31 -25.65 -25.23
CA MET A 398 1.70 -26.30 -26.50
C MET A 398 0.56 -26.24 -27.53
N GLU A 399 -0.70 -26.41 -27.11
CA GLU A 399 -1.86 -26.26 -28.00
C GLU A 399 -1.99 -24.84 -28.55
N LYS A 400 -1.85 -23.81 -27.69
CA LYS A 400 -1.95 -22.39 -28.08
C LYS A 400 -0.90 -21.95 -29.11
N TYR A 401 0.32 -22.49 -29.05
CA TYR A 401 1.36 -22.21 -30.06
C TYR A 401 1.33 -23.17 -31.26
N GLY A 402 0.93 -24.43 -31.06
CA GLY A 402 0.94 -25.46 -32.08
C GLY A 402 2.32 -25.62 -32.73
N SER A 403 2.41 -25.32 -34.02
CA SER A 403 3.65 -25.36 -34.81
C SER A 403 4.45 -24.05 -34.84
N GLN A 404 4.03 -23.01 -34.12
CA GLN A 404 4.80 -21.76 -34.06
C GLN A 404 6.08 -21.93 -33.22
N PRO A 405 7.20 -21.32 -33.62
CA PRO A 405 8.42 -21.32 -32.82
C PRO A 405 8.28 -20.35 -31.64
N PHE A 406 8.51 -20.84 -30.43
CA PHE A 406 8.50 -20.07 -29.19
C PHE A 406 9.82 -20.29 -28.42
N THR A 407 10.07 -19.43 -27.44
CA THR A 407 11.06 -19.66 -26.38
C THR A 407 10.36 -19.76 -25.04
N SER A 408 10.86 -20.61 -24.15
CA SER A 408 10.47 -20.65 -22.74
C SER A 408 11.59 -20.04 -21.92
N GLU A 409 11.28 -19.05 -21.09
CA GLU A 409 12.22 -18.36 -20.20
C GLU A 409 11.85 -18.59 -18.73
N TYR A 410 12.82 -18.51 -17.82
CA TYR A 410 12.55 -18.53 -16.37
C TYR A 410 11.62 -17.39 -15.95
N LYS A 411 10.57 -17.71 -15.18
CA LYS A 411 9.72 -16.69 -14.56
C LYS A 411 10.25 -16.31 -13.17
N TYR A 412 11.31 -15.53 -13.14
CA TYR A 412 11.91 -14.97 -11.93
C TYR A 412 10.89 -14.31 -10.98
N ASP A 413 11.04 -14.53 -9.67
CA ASP A 413 10.32 -13.82 -8.60
C ASP A 413 11.07 -12.54 -8.21
N GLY A 414 10.80 -11.45 -8.93
CA GLY A 414 11.55 -10.20 -8.82
C GLY A 414 10.71 -8.94 -8.98
N GLN A 415 11.38 -7.82 -9.26
CA GLN A 415 10.73 -6.56 -9.60
C GLN A 415 11.08 -6.14 -11.04
N ARG A 416 10.13 -6.29 -11.96
CA ARG A 416 10.23 -5.83 -13.35
C ARG A 416 10.66 -4.37 -13.42
N ALA A 417 11.75 -4.15 -14.14
CA ALA A 417 12.39 -2.88 -14.35
C ALA A 417 12.58 -2.63 -15.85
N GLN A 418 11.96 -1.57 -16.34
CA GLN A 418 12.27 -1.04 -17.66
C GLN A 418 13.39 -0.02 -17.51
N ILE A 419 14.56 -0.34 -18.06
CA ILE A 419 15.80 0.41 -17.89
C ILE A 419 16.06 1.25 -19.13
N HIS A 420 16.11 2.56 -18.95
CA HIS A 420 16.42 3.56 -19.99
C HIS A 420 17.82 4.11 -19.73
N LEU A 421 18.68 4.06 -20.75
CA LEU A 421 19.93 4.82 -20.79
C LEU A 421 19.78 5.90 -21.86
N LEU A 422 19.96 7.16 -21.48
CA LEU A 422 19.87 8.33 -22.35
C LEU A 422 21.28 8.72 -22.86
N GLY A 423 21.33 9.42 -24.00
CA GLY A 423 22.59 9.81 -24.66
C GLY A 423 23.50 10.76 -23.86
N ASP A 424 22.98 11.39 -22.81
CA ASP A 424 23.71 12.21 -21.84
C ASP A 424 24.34 11.37 -20.68
N ARG A 425 24.18 10.03 -20.72
CA ARG A 425 24.47 9.06 -19.65
C ARG A 425 23.49 9.08 -18.46
N THR A 426 22.37 9.79 -18.55
CA THR A 426 21.29 9.67 -17.55
C THR A 426 20.69 8.26 -17.62
N ILE A 427 20.54 7.61 -16.46
CA ILE A 427 19.77 6.37 -16.33
C ILE A 427 18.40 6.71 -15.75
N LYS A 428 17.35 6.08 -16.28
CA LYS A 428 16.03 6.02 -15.65
C LYS A 428 15.58 4.57 -15.54
N ILE A 429 15.04 4.20 -14.39
CA ILE A 429 14.57 2.84 -14.09
C ILE A 429 13.11 2.93 -13.68
N PHE A 430 12.21 2.34 -14.46
CA PHE A 430 10.76 2.39 -14.22
C PHE A 430 10.22 1.02 -13.82
N ASN A 431 9.26 0.98 -12.88
CA ASN A 431 8.60 -0.27 -12.49
C ASN A 431 7.48 -0.69 -13.48
N ARG A 432 6.86 -1.85 -13.25
CA ARG A 432 5.71 -2.37 -14.02
C ARG A 432 4.54 -1.37 -14.15
N HIS A 433 4.33 -0.50 -13.17
CA HIS A 433 3.26 0.51 -13.16
C HIS A 433 3.71 1.86 -13.76
N ILE A 434 4.89 1.89 -14.41
CA ILE A 434 5.58 3.03 -15.02
C ILE A 434 5.96 4.16 -14.05
N GLU A 435 6.18 3.83 -12.78
CA GLU A 435 6.68 4.76 -11.76
C GLU A 435 8.22 4.75 -11.74
N ASP A 436 8.84 5.92 -11.54
CA ASP A 436 10.29 6.05 -11.44
C ASP A 436 10.81 5.47 -10.12
N MET A 437 11.76 4.54 -10.23
CA MET A 437 12.45 3.88 -9.12
C MET A 437 13.98 3.96 -9.24
N THR A 438 14.50 4.93 -10.00
CA THR A 438 15.94 5.14 -10.18
C THR A 438 16.66 5.29 -8.83
N ASP A 439 16.08 6.04 -7.90
CA ASP A 439 16.66 6.32 -6.56
C ASP A 439 16.60 5.12 -5.59
N LYS A 440 15.95 4.01 -5.98
CA LYS A 440 15.98 2.71 -5.29
C LYS A 440 17.16 1.84 -5.76
N TYR A 441 17.66 2.08 -6.97
CA TYR A 441 18.60 1.21 -7.67
C TYR A 441 19.86 1.96 -8.19
N PRO A 442 20.64 2.61 -7.29
CA PRO A 442 21.87 3.33 -7.66
C PRO A 442 22.98 2.39 -8.18
N ASP A 443 22.98 1.13 -7.72
CA ASP A 443 23.83 0.03 -8.14
C ASP A 443 23.52 -0.43 -9.58
N VAL A 444 22.24 -0.61 -9.93
CA VAL A 444 21.80 -0.91 -11.30
C VAL A 444 22.10 0.30 -12.21
N ALA A 445 21.87 1.52 -11.73
CA ALA A 445 22.22 2.72 -12.47
C ALA A 445 23.74 2.86 -12.70
N GLN A 446 24.58 2.38 -11.79
CA GLN A 446 26.03 2.32 -12.00
C GLN A 446 26.41 1.18 -12.96
N LEU A 447 25.86 -0.02 -12.78
CA LEU A 447 26.05 -1.18 -13.67
C LEU A 447 25.77 -0.84 -15.14
N MET A 448 24.70 -0.08 -15.42
CA MET A 448 24.40 0.35 -16.79
C MET A 448 25.43 1.34 -17.37
N ARG A 449 26.12 2.14 -16.53
CA ARG A 449 27.25 2.98 -16.96
C ARG A 449 28.49 2.13 -17.20
N ASP A 450 28.78 1.17 -16.31
CA ASP A 450 29.88 0.22 -16.45
C ASP A 450 29.76 -0.54 -17.79
N LEU A 451 28.56 -1.05 -18.10
CA LEU A 451 28.25 -1.73 -19.37
C LEU A 451 28.40 -0.81 -20.58
N GLN A 452 27.94 0.46 -20.51
CA GLN A 452 28.11 1.42 -21.60
C GLN A 452 29.59 1.72 -21.87
N GLU A 453 30.43 1.82 -20.83
CA GLU A 453 31.87 2.10 -20.99
C GLU A 453 32.64 0.85 -21.46
N ALA A 454 32.26 -0.35 -21.01
CA ALA A 454 32.79 -1.60 -21.54
C ALA A 454 32.51 -1.78 -23.05
N LEU A 455 31.37 -1.26 -23.54
CA LEU A 455 31.03 -1.20 -24.97
C LEU A 455 31.72 -0.07 -25.75
N ARG A 456 32.36 0.89 -25.07
CA ARG A 456 33.26 1.88 -25.72
C ARG A 456 34.67 1.35 -25.92
N ALA A 457 35.11 0.42 -25.08
CA ALA A 457 36.49 -0.06 -25.09
C ALA A 457 36.82 -0.76 -26.43
N PRO A 458 37.85 -0.33 -27.18
CA PRO A 458 38.24 -1.01 -28.40
C PRO A 458 38.67 -2.44 -28.08
N SER A 459 38.23 -3.39 -28.89
CA SER A 459 38.75 -4.76 -28.84
C SER A 459 40.27 -4.76 -29.04
N LEU A 460 40.97 -5.61 -28.29
CA LEU A 460 42.41 -5.84 -28.42
C LEU A 460 42.80 -6.07 -29.90
N PRO A 461 44.00 -5.63 -30.33
CA PRO A 461 44.44 -5.80 -31.70
C PRO A 461 44.53 -7.31 -32.02
N PRO A 462 44.05 -7.74 -33.20
CA PRO A 462 44.09 -9.16 -33.57
C PRO A 462 45.55 -9.63 -33.67
N SER A 463 45.80 -10.84 -33.16
CA SER A 463 47.03 -11.56 -33.43
C SER A 463 47.17 -11.81 -34.94
N SER A 464 48.41 -11.93 -35.40
CA SER A 464 48.74 -11.87 -36.82
C SER A 464 48.13 -12.99 -37.67
N SER A 465 47.77 -12.64 -38.91
CA SER A 465 47.43 -13.50 -40.06
C SER A 465 46.09 -14.26 -40.06
N ALA A 466 45.06 -13.62 -40.64
CA ALA A 466 44.30 -14.14 -41.79
C ALA A 466 43.50 -13.00 -42.45
N SER A 467 43.07 -13.15 -43.71
CA SER A 467 42.27 -12.12 -44.40
C SER A 467 40.78 -12.48 -44.44
N ALA A 468 39.91 -11.57 -43.99
CA ALA A 468 38.47 -11.60 -44.24
C ALA A 468 37.78 -10.26 -43.90
N SER A 469 37.12 -9.65 -44.89
CA SER A 469 36.04 -8.63 -44.80
C SER A 469 36.28 -7.31 -44.01
N PRO A 470 35.45 -6.27 -44.23
CA PRO A 470 35.41 -5.09 -43.37
C PRO A 470 34.77 -5.45 -42.01
N SER A 471 35.50 -5.19 -40.93
CA SER A 471 34.95 -5.26 -39.57
C SER A 471 33.87 -4.16 -39.39
N PRO A 472 32.72 -4.45 -38.76
CA PRO A 472 31.74 -3.42 -38.42
C PRO A 472 32.31 -2.47 -37.36
N SER A 473 32.08 -1.17 -37.55
CA SER A 473 32.46 -0.14 -36.58
C SER A 473 31.92 -0.47 -35.17
N PRO A 474 32.68 -0.18 -34.09
CA PRO A 474 32.27 -0.51 -32.73
C PRO A 474 30.89 0.09 -32.41
N CYS A 475 29.99 -0.76 -31.93
CA CYS A 475 28.60 -0.40 -31.66
C CYS A 475 28.50 0.47 -30.41
N LEU A 476 28.72 1.78 -30.56
CA LEU A 476 28.60 2.73 -29.48
C LEU A 476 27.17 2.73 -28.94
N LEU A 477 26.99 2.26 -27.71
CA LEU A 477 25.74 2.34 -26.97
C LEU A 477 25.50 3.80 -26.53
N LYS A 478 24.74 4.55 -27.33
CA LYS A 478 24.31 5.92 -27.01
C LYS A 478 23.13 5.88 -26.06
N ASP A 479 22.08 5.17 -26.48
CA ASP A 479 20.81 5.09 -25.79
C ASP A 479 20.14 3.72 -26.02
N VAL A 480 19.36 3.26 -25.04
CA VAL A 480 18.66 1.96 -25.09
C VAL A 480 17.47 1.94 -24.11
N ILE A 481 16.45 1.15 -24.43
CA ILE A 481 15.38 0.75 -23.51
C ILE A 481 15.38 -0.78 -23.41
N LEU A 482 15.65 -1.30 -22.21
CA LEU A 482 15.61 -2.72 -21.88
C LEU A 482 14.38 -3.05 -21.02
N ASP A 483 13.83 -4.25 -21.19
CA ASP A 483 12.83 -4.84 -20.29
C ASP A 483 13.51 -5.98 -19.52
N THR A 484 13.49 -5.90 -18.20
CA THR A 484 14.32 -6.72 -17.31
C THR A 484 13.57 -7.07 -16.02
N GLU A 485 13.94 -8.15 -15.34
CA GLU A 485 13.51 -8.41 -13.95
C GLU A 485 14.71 -8.23 -13.01
N LEU A 486 14.53 -7.44 -11.94
CA LEU A 486 15.52 -7.30 -10.88
C LEU A 486 15.24 -8.34 -9.81
N VAL A 487 16.19 -9.24 -9.54
CA VAL A 487 16.04 -10.34 -8.58
C VAL A 487 17.06 -10.16 -7.46
N ALA A 488 16.69 -10.43 -6.21
CA ALA A 488 17.65 -10.45 -5.11
C ALA A 488 18.52 -11.71 -5.19
N VAL A 489 19.82 -11.60 -4.90
CA VAL A 489 20.77 -12.72 -5.00
C VAL A 489 21.72 -12.75 -3.81
N ASP A 490 22.08 -13.95 -3.34
CA ASP A 490 23.15 -14.11 -2.36
C ASP A 490 24.50 -14.34 -3.08
N ARG A 491 25.41 -13.39 -2.95
CA ARG A 491 26.74 -13.45 -3.58
C ARG A 491 27.72 -14.39 -2.87
N ALA A 492 27.47 -14.75 -1.61
CA ALA A 492 28.29 -15.73 -0.88
C ALA A 492 27.94 -17.16 -1.30
N GLU A 493 26.67 -17.40 -1.63
CA GLU A 493 26.13 -18.70 -2.07
C GLU A 493 25.97 -18.75 -3.61
N GLY A 494 27.04 -18.43 -4.35
CA GLY A 494 27.09 -18.65 -5.81
C GLY A 494 26.09 -17.84 -6.65
N ASN A 495 25.57 -16.72 -6.13
CA ASN A 495 24.45 -15.95 -6.69
C ASN A 495 23.08 -16.64 -6.62
N ARG A 496 22.84 -17.52 -5.63
CA ARG A 496 21.52 -18.13 -5.34
C ARG A 496 20.41 -17.09 -5.34
N LEU A 497 19.31 -17.37 -6.05
CA LEU A 497 18.16 -16.47 -6.13
C LEU A 497 17.43 -16.39 -4.79
N LEU A 498 17.02 -15.18 -4.41
CA LEU A 498 16.30 -14.90 -3.17
C LEU A 498 14.92 -14.33 -3.48
N ALA A 499 13.89 -14.84 -2.80
CA ALA A 499 12.50 -14.47 -3.00
C ALA A 499 12.24 -12.95 -2.91
N PHE A 500 11.19 -12.48 -3.61
CA PHE A 500 10.79 -11.08 -3.73
C PHE A 500 10.59 -10.39 -2.37
N GLN A 501 10.22 -11.13 -1.32
CA GLN A 501 10.12 -10.58 0.04
C GLN A 501 11.44 -9.97 0.52
N THR A 502 12.58 -10.59 0.21
CA THR A 502 13.92 -10.06 0.48
C THR A 502 14.18 -8.77 -0.32
N LEU A 503 13.85 -8.78 -1.62
CA LEU A 503 13.95 -7.59 -2.49
C LEU A 503 13.06 -6.43 -2.02
N ALA A 504 11.92 -6.72 -1.40
CA ALA A 504 10.98 -5.74 -0.87
C ALA A 504 11.47 -5.03 0.41
N THR A 505 12.45 -5.60 1.14
CA THR A 505 13.08 -4.94 2.31
C THR A 505 13.96 -3.75 1.92
N ARG A 506 14.36 -3.66 0.65
CA ARG A 506 15.28 -2.64 0.13
C ARG A 506 14.68 -1.23 0.21
N GLY A 507 15.49 -0.27 0.65
CA GLY A 507 15.12 1.16 0.77
C GLY A 507 14.53 1.72 -0.53
N ARG A 508 13.56 2.64 -0.43
CA ARG A 508 12.66 2.97 -1.56
C ARG A 508 13.02 4.24 -2.35
N LYS A 509 13.69 5.20 -1.73
CA LYS A 509 14.14 6.49 -2.28
C LYS A 509 15.43 6.89 -1.57
N ASP A 510 16.22 7.76 -2.19
CA ASP A 510 17.47 8.32 -1.65
C ASP A 510 18.49 7.26 -1.16
N VAL A 511 18.56 6.10 -1.83
CA VAL A 511 19.49 5.02 -1.48
C VAL A 511 20.90 5.39 -1.97
N SER A 512 21.88 5.47 -1.06
CA SER A 512 23.29 5.58 -1.45
C SER A 512 23.83 4.21 -1.91
N ALA A 513 24.79 4.20 -2.84
CA ALA A 513 25.40 2.95 -3.31
C ALA A 513 26.05 2.14 -2.17
N GLU A 514 26.66 2.83 -1.20
CA GLU A 514 27.26 2.25 0.01
C GLU A 514 26.22 1.68 0.99
N GLY A 515 24.95 2.09 0.89
CA GLY A 515 23.84 1.61 1.73
C GLY A 515 23.14 0.35 1.22
N VAL A 516 23.52 -0.18 0.06
CA VAL A 516 22.86 -1.32 -0.60
C VAL A 516 23.21 -2.65 0.09
N ARG A 517 22.35 -3.07 1.02
CA ARG A 517 22.45 -4.39 1.68
C ARG A 517 21.99 -5.54 0.79
N VAL A 518 20.79 -5.43 0.23
CA VAL A 518 20.21 -6.46 -0.65
C VAL A 518 20.79 -6.32 -2.06
N GLN A 519 21.73 -7.21 -2.37
CA GLN A 519 22.33 -7.36 -3.69
C GLN A 519 21.29 -7.83 -4.70
N VAL A 520 21.43 -7.38 -5.95
CA VAL A 520 20.54 -7.75 -7.06
C VAL A 520 21.33 -8.14 -8.31
N CYS A 521 20.70 -8.97 -9.14
CA CYS A 521 21.09 -9.23 -10.52
C CYS A 521 20.00 -8.69 -11.46
N VAL A 522 20.42 -8.17 -12.62
CA VAL A 522 19.53 -7.73 -13.71
C VAL A 522 19.39 -8.87 -14.71
N PHE A 523 18.21 -9.47 -14.81
CA PHE A 523 17.89 -10.47 -15.83
C PHE A 523 17.17 -9.81 -17.00
N ALA A 524 17.89 -9.55 -18.10
CA ALA A 524 17.37 -8.88 -19.28
C ALA A 524 16.67 -9.86 -20.24
N PHE A 525 15.44 -9.51 -20.67
CA PHE A 525 14.58 -10.40 -21.46
C PHE A 525 13.92 -9.76 -22.68
N ASP A 526 14.01 -8.44 -22.87
CA ASP A 526 13.62 -7.78 -24.13
C ASP A 526 14.38 -6.45 -24.36
N LEU A 527 14.40 -5.99 -25.61
CA LEU A 527 15.02 -4.74 -26.06
C LEU A 527 14.02 -3.95 -26.92
N LEU A 528 13.59 -2.79 -26.41
CA LEU A 528 12.47 -2.02 -26.97
C LEU A 528 12.92 -0.83 -27.82
N PHE A 529 14.15 -0.36 -27.61
CA PHE A 529 14.74 0.79 -28.32
C PHE A 529 16.26 0.70 -28.24
N LEU A 530 16.99 1.11 -29.28
CA LEU A 530 18.46 1.15 -29.30
C LEU A 530 18.96 2.19 -30.32
N ASN A 531 19.84 3.09 -29.88
CA ASN A 531 20.56 4.06 -30.71
C ASN A 531 19.66 4.88 -31.66
N GLY A 532 18.53 5.38 -31.14
CA GLY A 532 17.54 6.16 -31.87
C GLY A 532 16.48 5.35 -32.64
N LEU A 533 16.55 4.01 -32.64
CA LEU A 533 15.59 3.13 -33.32
C LEU A 533 14.66 2.43 -32.32
N SER A 534 13.35 2.47 -32.59
CA SER A 534 12.36 1.69 -31.83
C SER A 534 12.28 0.26 -32.35
N TYR A 535 12.33 -0.70 -31.43
CA TYR A 535 12.25 -2.14 -31.70
C TYR A 535 10.88 -2.74 -31.31
N VAL A 536 9.95 -1.95 -30.76
CA VAL A 536 8.61 -2.43 -30.35
C VAL A 536 7.85 -3.10 -31.50
N LYS A 537 8.08 -2.68 -32.74
CA LYS A 537 7.47 -3.22 -33.98
C LYS A 537 8.28 -4.32 -34.67
N GLU A 538 9.41 -4.74 -34.09
CA GLU A 538 10.21 -5.86 -34.57
C GLU A 538 9.80 -7.17 -33.86
N PRO A 539 9.89 -8.34 -34.52
CA PRO A 539 9.58 -9.63 -33.90
C PRO A 539 10.57 -9.96 -32.78
N LEU A 540 10.14 -10.72 -31.76
CA LEU A 540 10.96 -11.07 -30.60
C LEU A 540 12.29 -11.74 -30.98
N SER A 541 12.31 -12.56 -32.04
CA SER A 541 13.54 -13.09 -32.62
C SER A 541 14.57 -11.99 -32.95
N SER A 542 14.16 -10.92 -33.65
CA SER A 542 15.01 -9.76 -33.95
C SER A 542 15.41 -8.98 -32.70
N ARG A 543 14.47 -8.70 -31.79
CA ARG A 543 14.74 -7.91 -30.56
C ARG A 543 15.76 -8.62 -29.66
N ARG A 544 15.57 -9.92 -29.42
CA ARG A 544 16.44 -10.77 -28.62
C ARG A 544 17.81 -11.01 -29.28
N ALA A 545 17.85 -11.21 -30.61
CA ALA A 545 19.13 -11.29 -31.32
C ALA A 545 19.96 -9.99 -31.20
N ARG A 546 19.31 -8.82 -31.19
CA ARG A 546 19.99 -7.53 -30.92
C ARG A 546 20.43 -7.39 -29.47
N LEU A 547 19.61 -7.81 -28.51
CA LEU A 547 19.99 -7.85 -27.08
C LEU A 547 21.24 -8.71 -26.86
N TYR A 548 21.26 -9.95 -27.38
CA TYR A 548 22.35 -10.89 -27.20
C TYR A 548 23.62 -10.45 -27.96
N SER A 549 23.47 -9.98 -29.21
CA SER A 549 24.60 -9.41 -29.98
C SER A 549 25.22 -8.16 -29.36
N LEU A 550 24.51 -7.46 -28.47
CA LEU A 550 24.99 -6.25 -27.81
C LEU A 550 25.74 -6.56 -26.51
N PHE A 551 25.18 -7.41 -25.63
CA PHE A 551 25.76 -7.66 -24.30
C PHE A 551 26.50 -8.99 -24.15
N GLY A 552 26.25 -9.99 -25.01
CA GLY A 552 26.87 -11.33 -24.92
C GLY A 552 28.40 -11.29 -24.87
N PRO A 553 29.07 -10.53 -25.77
CA PRO A 553 30.53 -10.37 -25.75
C PRO A 553 31.11 -9.66 -24.50
N LEU A 554 30.28 -9.16 -23.58
CA LEU A 554 30.71 -8.66 -22.26
C LEU A 554 30.66 -9.75 -21.18
N LEU A 555 29.74 -10.71 -21.34
CA LEU A 555 29.55 -11.84 -20.43
C LEU A 555 30.54 -12.97 -20.74
N GLU A 556 30.85 -13.18 -22.03
CA GLU A 556 31.80 -14.21 -22.50
C GLU A 556 33.28 -13.85 -22.28
N ARG A 557 33.62 -12.58 -21.95
CA ARG A 557 35.01 -12.10 -21.81
C ARG A 557 35.65 -12.48 -20.47
N GLY A 558 35.92 -13.77 -20.31
CA GLY A 558 36.63 -14.39 -19.18
C GLY A 558 37.97 -15.04 -19.53
N GLU A 559 38.71 -14.53 -20.53
CA GLU A 559 40.01 -15.11 -20.91
C GLU A 559 41.01 -15.09 -19.74
N GLY A 560 41.56 -16.27 -19.42
CA GLY A 560 42.54 -16.45 -18.34
C GLY A 560 41.98 -16.95 -17.00
N GLY A 561 40.71 -17.39 -16.94
CA GLY A 561 40.15 -18.00 -15.72
C GLY A 561 39.80 -16.97 -14.63
N ARG A 562 39.41 -15.76 -15.06
CA ARG A 562 38.72 -14.78 -14.23
C ARG A 562 37.31 -14.57 -14.78
N GLU A 563 36.33 -14.54 -13.89
CA GLU A 563 34.93 -14.25 -14.18
C GLU A 563 34.80 -12.99 -15.05
N GLY A 564 33.88 -13.02 -16.02
CA GLY A 564 33.50 -11.82 -16.74
C GLY A 564 32.88 -10.84 -15.74
N GLY A 565 33.45 -9.65 -15.56
CA GLY A 565 33.20 -8.76 -14.40
C GLY A 565 31.77 -8.21 -14.20
N PHE A 566 30.79 -8.76 -14.91
CA PHE A 566 29.36 -8.51 -14.81
C PHE A 566 28.56 -9.72 -14.32
N GLU A 567 29.21 -10.88 -14.12
CA GLU A 567 28.59 -12.09 -13.59
C GLU A 567 27.93 -11.84 -12.22
N GLY A 568 26.75 -12.42 -12.02
CA GLY A 568 25.89 -12.12 -10.87
C GLY A 568 25.40 -10.66 -10.76
N ARG A 569 25.72 -9.76 -11.71
CA ARG A 569 25.23 -8.38 -11.77
C ARG A 569 24.27 -8.17 -12.95
N PHE A 570 24.62 -8.70 -14.13
CA PHE A 570 23.80 -8.67 -15.33
C PHE A 570 23.82 -10.04 -16.02
N ALA A 571 22.66 -10.53 -16.44
CA ALA A 571 22.50 -11.76 -17.20
C ALA A 571 21.36 -11.60 -18.21
N PHE A 572 21.28 -12.50 -19.19
CA PHE A 572 20.03 -12.72 -19.92
C PHE A 572 19.11 -13.63 -19.09
N ALA A 573 17.81 -13.60 -19.38
CA ALA A 573 16.92 -14.63 -18.88
C ALA A 573 17.40 -16.03 -19.34
N ALA A 574 17.49 -16.97 -18.40
CA ALA A 574 17.69 -18.39 -18.70
C ALA A 574 16.51 -18.87 -19.56
N HIS A 575 16.81 -19.58 -20.65
CA HIS A 575 15.82 -19.89 -21.67
C HIS A 575 16.15 -21.16 -22.45
N THR A 576 15.11 -21.73 -23.06
CA THR A 576 15.19 -22.80 -24.05
C THR A 576 14.35 -22.44 -25.29
N GLU A 577 14.71 -23.00 -26.44
CA GLU A 577 14.00 -22.86 -27.72
C GLU A 577 13.70 -24.25 -28.27
N THR A 578 12.57 -24.81 -27.82
CA THR A 578 12.18 -26.16 -28.19
C THR A 578 10.66 -26.32 -28.18
N ASN A 579 10.12 -26.92 -29.24
CA ASN A 579 8.72 -27.35 -29.32
C ASN A 579 8.54 -28.81 -28.81
N ASP A 580 9.50 -29.30 -28.02
CA ASP A 580 9.47 -30.63 -27.41
C ASP A 580 8.86 -30.54 -25.99
N PRO A 581 7.67 -31.11 -25.74
CA PRO A 581 6.96 -30.94 -24.48
C PRO A 581 7.70 -31.57 -23.30
N GLU A 582 8.50 -32.63 -23.52
CA GLU A 582 9.29 -33.26 -22.44
C GLU A 582 10.39 -32.30 -21.97
N LYS A 583 11.10 -31.66 -22.91
CA LYS A 583 12.14 -30.67 -22.59
C LYS A 583 11.60 -29.36 -21.99
N VAL A 584 10.40 -28.94 -22.37
CA VAL A 584 9.72 -27.81 -21.70
C VAL A 584 9.30 -28.19 -20.28
N GLN A 585 8.93 -29.46 -20.03
CA GLN A 585 8.59 -29.97 -18.70
C GLN A 585 9.83 -30.14 -17.81
N GLU A 586 10.96 -30.57 -18.36
CA GLU A 586 12.28 -30.55 -17.71
C GLU A 586 12.64 -29.11 -17.31
N PHE A 587 12.65 -28.18 -18.27
CA PHE A 587 13.00 -26.77 -18.04
C PHE A 587 12.05 -26.03 -17.09
N PHE A 588 10.76 -26.39 -17.06
CA PHE A 588 9.82 -25.89 -16.05
C PHE A 588 10.15 -26.39 -14.65
N THR A 589 10.63 -27.62 -14.53
CA THR A 589 11.05 -28.22 -13.25
C THR A 589 12.35 -27.57 -12.77
N GLU A 590 13.33 -27.42 -13.66
CA GLU A 590 14.59 -26.69 -13.45
C GLU A 590 14.34 -25.25 -12.97
N ALA A 591 13.37 -24.54 -13.57
CA ALA A 591 12.98 -23.20 -13.13
C ALA A 591 12.40 -23.16 -11.70
N LEU A 592 11.59 -24.16 -11.32
CA LEU A 592 11.04 -24.25 -9.97
C LEU A 592 12.11 -24.62 -8.93
N GLU A 593 13.04 -25.51 -9.29
CA GLU A 593 14.21 -25.89 -8.46
C GLU A 593 15.16 -24.70 -8.27
N ALA A 594 15.34 -23.86 -9.30
CA ALA A 594 16.06 -22.59 -9.22
C ALA A 594 15.29 -21.47 -8.46
N GLY A 595 14.11 -21.76 -7.88
CA GLY A 595 13.34 -20.81 -7.07
C GLY A 595 12.52 -19.78 -7.84
N CYS A 596 12.24 -20.00 -9.14
CA CYS A 596 11.36 -19.15 -9.94
C CYS A 596 9.87 -19.53 -9.76
N GLU A 597 8.94 -18.68 -10.22
CA GLU A 597 7.49 -18.94 -10.18
C GLU A 597 7.01 -20.02 -11.18
N GLY A 598 7.89 -20.45 -12.10
CA GLY A 598 7.58 -21.24 -13.29
C GLY A 598 8.27 -20.68 -14.53
N ILE A 599 7.59 -20.68 -15.69
CA ILE A 599 8.14 -20.19 -16.97
C ILE A 599 7.25 -19.16 -17.68
N MET A 600 7.91 -18.30 -18.45
CA MET A 600 7.34 -17.37 -19.42
C MET A 600 7.58 -17.91 -20.82
N CYS A 601 6.55 -18.44 -21.48
CA CYS A 601 6.65 -18.82 -22.89
C CYS A 601 6.32 -17.61 -23.78
N LYS A 602 7.08 -17.43 -24.87
CA LYS A 602 6.95 -16.29 -25.79
C LYS A 602 7.10 -16.73 -27.25
N SER A 603 6.11 -16.43 -28.08
CA SER A 603 6.16 -16.66 -29.54
C SER A 603 7.20 -15.74 -30.20
N LEU A 604 8.18 -16.33 -30.90
CA LEU A 604 9.30 -15.62 -31.52
C LEU A 604 8.94 -14.67 -32.67
N PRO A 605 7.96 -14.94 -33.57
CA PRO A 605 7.59 -14.04 -34.66
C PRO A 605 6.76 -12.80 -34.25
N HIS A 606 6.38 -12.65 -32.97
CA HIS A 606 5.46 -11.58 -32.56
C HIS A 606 6.16 -10.27 -32.14
N GLU A 607 5.52 -9.15 -32.48
CA GLU A 607 5.85 -7.79 -32.01
C GLU A 607 5.84 -7.69 -30.47
N TYR A 608 6.30 -6.56 -29.93
CA TYR A 608 6.04 -6.21 -28.54
C TYR A 608 4.71 -5.44 -28.47
N GLU A 609 3.79 -5.83 -27.58
CA GLU A 609 2.44 -5.26 -27.52
C GLU A 609 2.15 -4.54 -26.18
N PRO A 610 2.48 -3.24 -26.06
CA PRO A 610 2.30 -2.46 -24.83
C PRO A 610 0.88 -2.52 -24.24
N SER A 611 0.79 -2.85 -22.95
CA SER A 611 -0.44 -3.08 -22.16
C SER A 611 -1.34 -4.24 -22.62
N LYS A 612 -1.03 -5.00 -23.69
CA LYS A 612 -1.88 -6.12 -24.10
C LYS A 612 -1.54 -7.41 -23.35
N ARG A 613 -2.56 -8.26 -23.18
CA ARG A 613 -2.42 -9.70 -22.92
C ARG A 613 -2.87 -10.41 -24.19
N THR A 614 -1.94 -11.11 -24.84
CA THR A 614 -2.20 -11.92 -26.04
C THR A 614 -1.50 -13.27 -25.87
N ASP A 615 -1.98 -14.29 -26.58
CA ASP A 615 -1.37 -15.63 -26.54
C ASP A 615 0.09 -15.64 -27.03
N SER A 616 0.55 -14.54 -27.65
CA SER A 616 1.95 -14.22 -27.90
C SER A 616 2.86 -14.47 -26.69
N TRP A 617 2.45 -14.08 -25.48
CA TRP A 617 3.18 -14.31 -24.22
C TRP A 617 2.28 -15.05 -23.21
N LEU A 618 2.70 -16.25 -22.80
CA LEU A 618 2.00 -17.12 -21.85
C LEU A 618 2.84 -17.28 -20.57
N LYS A 619 2.19 -17.31 -19.41
CA LYS A 619 2.85 -17.66 -18.13
C LYS A 619 2.30 -18.97 -17.59
N VAL A 620 3.17 -19.97 -17.48
CA VAL A 620 2.89 -21.25 -16.82
C VAL A 620 3.49 -21.15 -15.43
N LYS A 621 2.67 -21.35 -14.39
CA LYS A 621 3.12 -21.34 -12.99
C LYS A 621 2.74 -22.64 -12.30
N ARG A 622 3.46 -22.97 -11.23
CA ARG A 622 3.06 -23.98 -10.24
C ARG A 622 1.61 -23.77 -9.76
N ASP A 623 1.21 -22.53 -9.51
CA ASP A 623 -0.09 -22.18 -8.92
C ASP A 623 -1.30 -22.29 -9.88
N TYR A 624 -1.12 -22.86 -11.08
CA TYR A 624 -2.20 -23.11 -12.05
C TYR A 624 -2.30 -24.57 -12.53
N VAL A 625 -1.36 -25.44 -12.14
CA VAL A 625 -1.36 -26.86 -12.52
C VAL A 625 -2.25 -27.65 -11.57
N GLU A 626 -3.24 -28.35 -12.11
CA GLU A 626 -4.21 -29.13 -11.33
C GLU A 626 -3.53 -30.22 -10.48
N GLY A 627 -4.10 -30.50 -9.30
CA GLY A 627 -3.56 -31.44 -8.31
C GLY A 627 -2.44 -30.89 -7.41
N LEU A 628 -2.02 -29.62 -7.56
CA LEU A 628 -0.93 -29.00 -6.79
C LEU A 628 -1.38 -27.81 -5.91
N HIS A 629 -2.63 -27.81 -5.42
CA HIS A 629 -3.23 -26.66 -4.71
C HIS A 629 -3.93 -27.05 -3.41
N ASP A 630 -3.63 -26.32 -2.33
CA ASP A 630 -4.25 -26.49 -1.01
C ASP A 630 -5.38 -25.46 -0.78
N THR A 631 -6.49 -25.91 -0.20
CA THR A 631 -7.57 -25.04 0.32
C THR A 631 -7.65 -25.14 1.84
N LEU A 632 -8.04 -24.06 2.51
CA LEU A 632 -8.14 -23.99 3.97
C LEU A 632 -9.60 -23.74 4.40
N ASP A 633 -10.07 -24.48 5.40
CA ASP A 633 -11.37 -24.29 6.03
C ASP A 633 -11.21 -23.34 7.23
N LEU A 634 -11.79 -22.14 7.17
CA LEU A 634 -11.54 -21.05 8.13
C LEU A 634 -12.82 -20.46 8.73
N VAL A 635 -12.73 -19.97 9.97
CA VAL A 635 -13.86 -19.50 10.80
C VAL A 635 -14.00 -17.97 10.74
N PRO A 636 -15.16 -17.40 10.39
CA PRO A 636 -15.42 -15.96 10.55
C PRO A 636 -15.52 -15.56 12.03
N ILE A 637 -14.71 -14.58 12.44
CA ILE A 637 -14.63 -14.12 13.85
C ILE A 637 -14.96 -12.62 14.04
N GLY A 638 -15.06 -11.85 12.96
CA GLY A 638 -15.43 -10.43 13.02
C GLY A 638 -15.38 -9.77 11.65
N ALA A 639 -15.75 -8.49 11.59
CA ALA A 639 -15.80 -7.76 10.32
C ALA A 639 -15.63 -6.23 10.47
N TRP A 640 -15.56 -5.58 9.32
CA TRP A 640 -15.62 -4.12 9.19
C TRP A 640 -16.84 -3.74 8.35
N TRP A 641 -17.45 -2.59 8.63
CA TRP A 641 -18.40 -1.96 7.71
C TRP A 641 -17.72 -1.68 6.36
N GLY A 642 -18.34 -2.17 5.30
CA GLY A 642 -17.94 -1.93 3.93
C GLY A 642 -18.28 -0.52 3.47
N ASN A 643 -17.71 -0.13 2.33
CA ASN A 643 -17.77 1.21 1.78
C ASN A 643 -18.02 1.16 0.26
N GLY A 644 -18.27 2.31 -0.35
CA GLY A 644 -18.54 2.41 -1.78
C GLY A 644 -19.77 1.59 -2.18
N ARG A 645 -19.60 0.50 -2.95
CA ARG A 645 -20.73 -0.38 -3.29
C ARG A 645 -21.15 -1.34 -2.17
N LYS A 646 -20.31 -1.51 -1.14
CA LYS A 646 -20.56 -2.38 0.02
C LYS A 646 -20.96 -1.60 1.28
N ALA A 647 -21.38 -0.34 1.12
CA ALA A 647 -21.95 0.46 2.20
C ALA A 647 -23.15 -0.28 2.82
N GLY A 648 -23.23 -0.35 4.14
CA GLY A 648 -24.26 -1.10 4.86
C GLY A 648 -24.06 -2.63 4.92
N TRP A 649 -23.05 -3.21 4.26
CA TRP A 649 -22.70 -4.63 4.38
C TRP A 649 -21.38 -4.83 5.15
N PHE A 650 -21.16 -6.03 5.67
CA PHE A 650 -19.88 -6.39 6.29
C PHE A 650 -18.81 -6.74 5.23
N SER A 651 -17.75 -5.94 5.13
CA SER A 651 -16.58 -6.19 4.28
C SER A 651 -15.37 -5.32 4.65
N PRO A 652 -14.14 -5.87 4.76
CA PRO A 652 -13.81 -7.30 4.78
C PRO A 652 -14.35 -8.06 6.01
N ILE A 653 -14.19 -9.38 5.97
CA ILE A 653 -14.43 -10.31 7.06
C ILE A 653 -13.09 -10.82 7.57
N LEU A 654 -12.90 -10.92 8.89
CA LEU A 654 -11.72 -11.51 9.52
C LEU A 654 -11.93 -13.01 9.72
N LEU A 655 -11.00 -13.82 9.21
CA LEU A 655 -11.05 -15.28 9.28
C LEU A 655 -9.91 -15.85 10.13
N ALA A 656 -10.19 -16.93 10.84
CA ALA A 656 -9.29 -17.62 11.76
C ALA A 656 -9.15 -19.13 11.45
N CYS A 657 -8.02 -19.71 11.87
CA CYS A 657 -7.81 -21.15 11.98
C CYS A 657 -8.02 -21.60 13.43
N PHE A 658 -8.22 -22.90 13.65
CA PHE A 658 -8.31 -23.47 15.01
C PHE A 658 -6.92 -23.90 15.52
N ASN A 659 -6.69 -23.85 16.84
CA ASN A 659 -5.53 -24.46 17.48
C ASN A 659 -5.96 -25.43 18.58
N PRO A 660 -5.92 -26.75 18.34
CA PRO A 660 -6.36 -27.76 19.32
C PRO A 660 -5.45 -27.89 20.54
N GLU A 661 -4.22 -27.36 20.49
CA GLU A 661 -3.29 -27.37 21.65
C GLU A 661 -3.66 -26.34 22.72
N THR A 662 -4.32 -25.25 22.33
CA THR A 662 -4.69 -24.13 23.23
C THR A 662 -6.20 -23.91 23.34
N ASP A 663 -7.01 -24.62 22.53
CA ASP A 663 -8.45 -24.41 22.36
C ASP A 663 -8.80 -22.96 21.94
N GLU A 664 -8.10 -22.47 20.90
CA GLU A 664 -8.20 -21.08 20.45
C GLU A 664 -8.49 -20.93 18.95
N LEU A 665 -9.18 -19.85 18.59
CA LEU A 665 -9.30 -19.39 17.20
C LEU A 665 -8.28 -18.28 16.92
N GLN A 666 -7.34 -18.56 16.03
CA GLN A 666 -6.22 -17.67 15.75
C GLN A 666 -6.38 -17.02 14.37
N SER A 667 -6.38 -15.69 14.30
CA SER A 667 -6.65 -14.99 13.03
C SER A 667 -5.56 -15.24 11.98
N LEU A 668 -5.97 -15.47 10.73
CA LEU A 668 -5.11 -15.84 9.61
C LEU A 668 -5.21 -14.85 8.43
N CYS A 669 -6.40 -14.35 8.08
CA CYS A 669 -6.52 -13.42 6.95
C CYS A 669 -7.79 -12.55 6.98
N ARG A 670 -7.79 -11.48 6.18
CA ARG A 670 -9.00 -10.70 5.85
C ARG A 670 -9.55 -11.13 4.48
N CYS A 671 -10.77 -11.67 4.41
CA CYS A 671 -11.40 -12.07 3.15
C CYS A 671 -12.40 -11.01 2.64
N MET A 672 -12.46 -10.83 1.31
CA MET A 672 -13.28 -9.81 0.64
C MET A 672 -13.71 -10.17 -0.80
N SER A 673 -13.30 -11.34 -1.29
CA SER A 673 -13.34 -11.76 -2.69
C SER A 673 -13.90 -13.18 -2.79
N GLY A 674 -14.66 -13.46 -3.85
CA GLY A 674 -15.45 -14.69 -3.96
C GLY A 674 -16.87 -14.59 -3.37
N LEU A 675 -17.10 -13.66 -2.44
CA LEU A 675 -18.44 -13.34 -1.95
C LEU A 675 -19.22 -12.54 -2.99
N THR A 676 -20.44 -13.01 -3.34
CA THR A 676 -21.40 -12.29 -4.18
C THR A 676 -22.22 -11.29 -3.35
N ASP A 677 -22.92 -10.39 -4.02
CA ASP A 677 -23.76 -9.38 -3.37
C ASP A 677 -24.97 -9.99 -2.63
N ALA A 678 -25.45 -11.16 -3.10
CA ALA A 678 -26.41 -11.99 -2.37
C ALA A 678 -25.80 -12.54 -1.07
N VAL A 679 -24.58 -13.11 -1.13
CA VAL A 679 -23.86 -13.60 0.06
C VAL A 679 -23.56 -12.45 1.03
N TYR A 680 -23.22 -11.24 0.56
CA TYR A 680 -23.05 -10.07 1.44
C TYR A 680 -24.35 -9.68 2.16
N THR A 681 -25.48 -9.72 1.47
CA THR A 681 -26.79 -9.41 2.04
C THR A 681 -27.20 -10.46 3.09
N GLU A 682 -27.12 -11.74 2.73
CA GLU A 682 -27.41 -12.88 3.59
C GLU A 682 -26.52 -12.89 4.84
N LEU A 683 -25.22 -12.68 4.67
CA LEU A 683 -24.23 -12.62 5.76
C LEU A 683 -24.50 -11.47 6.73
N THR A 684 -24.84 -10.29 6.19
CA THR A 684 -25.09 -9.10 7.01
C THR A 684 -26.36 -9.29 7.83
N ALA A 685 -27.44 -9.81 7.24
CA ALA A 685 -28.66 -10.17 7.95
C ALA A 685 -28.42 -11.27 9.00
N PHE A 686 -27.74 -12.37 8.62
CA PHE A 686 -27.45 -13.49 9.52
C PHE A 686 -26.70 -13.05 10.78
N TYR A 687 -25.70 -12.17 10.68
CA TYR A 687 -24.97 -11.69 11.85
C TYR A 687 -25.70 -10.58 12.62
N GLN A 688 -26.60 -9.83 11.99
CA GLN A 688 -27.45 -8.82 12.66
C GLN A 688 -28.60 -9.41 13.48
N GLU A 689 -28.87 -10.72 13.39
CA GLU A 689 -29.76 -11.41 14.33
C GLU A 689 -29.23 -11.35 15.77
N GLU A 690 -30.14 -11.23 16.73
CA GLU A 690 -29.83 -10.98 18.14
C GLU A 690 -28.90 -12.06 18.72
N GLY A 691 -27.85 -11.62 19.43
CA GLY A 691 -26.84 -12.49 20.03
C GLY A 691 -25.70 -12.95 19.10
N ARG A 692 -25.68 -12.58 17.81
CA ARG A 692 -24.57 -12.95 16.88
C ARG A 692 -23.56 -11.83 16.61
N LEU A 693 -23.91 -10.56 16.83
CA LEU A 693 -22.94 -9.48 16.97
C LEU A 693 -22.44 -9.40 18.41
N LEU A 694 -21.14 -9.21 18.57
CA LEU A 694 -20.45 -9.02 19.84
C LEU A 694 -19.77 -7.65 19.87
N GLU A 695 -19.77 -7.01 21.04
CA GLU A 695 -19.03 -5.76 21.28
C GLU A 695 -17.51 -5.99 21.33
N ASN A 696 -17.10 -7.16 21.82
CA ASN A 696 -15.72 -7.57 22.03
C ASN A 696 -15.50 -9.01 21.51
N PRO A 697 -14.27 -9.40 21.13
CA PRO A 697 -13.97 -10.77 20.72
C PRO A 697 -14.13 -11.75 21.88
N LYS A 698 -14.43 -13.02 21.57
CA LYS A 698 -14.47 -14.10 22.57
C LYS A 698 -13.09 -14.30 23.20
N SER A 699 -13.06 -14.73 24.47
CA SER A 699 -11.82 -14.95 25.25
C SER A 699 -10.87 -16.01 24.67
N TYR A 700 -11.36 -16.89 23.79
CA TYR A 700 -10.57 -17.88 23.04
C TYR A 700 -10.12 -17.40 21.65
N VAL A 701 -10.43 -16.17 21.24
CA VAL A 701 -9.95 -15.59 19.97
C VAL A 701 -8.59 -14.91 20.17
N ARG A 702 -7.65 -15.14 19.25
CA ARG A 702 -6.34 -14.48 19.19
C ARG A 702 -6.17 -13.73 17.88
N THR A 703 -5.92 -12.43 17.97
CA THR A 703 -5.75 -11.57 16.80
C THR A 703 -5.03 -10.27 17.18
N GLY A 704 -4.21 -9.73 16.27
CA GLY A 704 -3.70 -8.35 16.34
C GLY A 704 -4.55 -7.35 15.55
N GLU A 705 -5.73 -7.74 15.07
CA GLU A 705 -6.65 -6.90 14.30
C GLU A 705 -7.78 -6.36 15.18
N THR A 706 -8.14 -5.08 15.03
CA THR A 706 -9.37 -4.51 15.61
C THR A 706 -10.49 -4.51 14.56
N CYS A 707 -11.55 -5.27 14.79
CA CYS A 707 -12.76 -5.26 13.96
C CYS A 707 -13.71 -4.12 14.36
N ALA A 708 -14.61 -3.71 13.47
CA ALA A 708 -15.67 -2.74 13.80
C ALA A 708 -16.97 -3.39 14.31
N VAL A 709 -17.12 -4.70 14.10
CA VAL A 709 -18.05 -5.59 14.79
C VAL A 709 -17.35 -6.94 15.01
N TRP A 710 -17.61 -7.59 16.13
CA TRP A 710 -17.16 -8.96 16.38
C TRP A 710 -18.31 -9.94 16.14
N PHE A 711 -17.99 -11.17 15.76
CA PHE A 711 -18.97 -12.20 15.41
C PHE A 711 -18.93 -13.34 16.42
N GLU A 712 -20.09 -13.94 16.70
CA GLU A 712 -20.13 -15.28 17.28
C GLU A 712 -19.48 -16.27 16.29
N PRO A 713 -18.43 -17.01 16.69
CA PRO A 713 -17.80 -18.01 15.82
C PRO A 713 -18.72 -19.22 15.66
N CYS A 714 -19.41 -19.32 14.53
CA CYS A 714 -20.46 -20.32 14.30
C CYS A 714 -20.60 -20.81 12.84
N GLN A 715 -19.61 -20.50 11.99
CA GLN A 715 -19.56 -20.96 10.58
C GLN A 715 -18.12 -21.36 10.22
N VAL A 716 -17.97 -22.28 9.27
CA VAL A 716 -16.70 -22.57 8.59
C VAL A 716 -16.85 -22.27 7.11
N TRP A 717 -15.85 -21.64 6.50
CA TRP A 717 -15.82 -21.28 5.08
C TRP A 717 -14.61 -21.91 4.41
N GLU A 718 -14.79 -22.46 3.21
CA GLU A 718 -13.68 -22.96 2.39
C GLU A 718 -13.03 -21.79 1.63
N ILE A 719 -11.74 -21.57 1.87
CA ILE A 719 -10.97 -20.44 1.38
C ILE A 719 -9.77 -20.95 0.57
N ARG A 720 -9.58 -20.39 -0.63
CA ARG A 720 -8.36 -20.56 -1.43
C ARG A 720 -7.45 -19.33 -1.29
N GLY A 721 -6.14 -19.55 -1.22
CA GLY A 721 -5.12 -18.50 -1.36
C GLY A 721 -4.06 -18.89 -2.38
N ALA A 722 -3.00 -18.09 -2.49
CA ALA A 722 -1.86 -18.38 -3.36
C ALA A 722 -0.62 -18.91 -2.61
N GLU A 723 -0.35 -18.37 -1.42
CA GLU A 723 0.79 -18.75 -0.57
C GLU A 723 0.52 -18.39 0.89
N LEU A 724 1.29 -18.97 1.81
CA LEU A 724 1.35 -18.57 3.21
C LEU A 724 2.59 -17.68 3.44
N THR A 725 2.43 -16.65 4.27
CA THR A 725 3.47 -15.64 4.53
C THR A 725 3.58 -15.37 6.03
N LEU A 726 4.75 -14.96 6.52
CA LEU A 726 4.90 -14.58 7.94
C LEU A 726 4.30 -13.19 8.19
N SER A 727 3.50 -13.08 9.25
CA SER A 727 2.65 -11.92 9.57
C SER A 727 2.88 -11.41 10.99
N PRO A 728 3.13 -10.11 11.19
CA PRO A 728 3.20 -9.53 12.53
C PRO A 728 1.82 -9.37 13.19
N VAL A 729 0.76 -9.24 12.38
CA VAL A 729 -0.60 -8.91 12.85
C VAL A 729 -1.43 -10.16 13.12
N HIS A 730 -1.44 -11.11 12.18
CA HIS A 730 -2.19 -12.36 12.30
C HIS A 730 -1.48 -13.32 13.25
N LYS A 731 -2.27 -14.14 13.97
CA LYS A 731 -1.78 -14.93 15.12
C LYS A 731 -1.86 -16.44 14.92
N ALA A 732 -2.38 -16.90 13.77
CA ALA A 732 -2.32 -18.29 13.34
C ALA A 732 -0.90 -18.86 13.43
N GLY A 733 -0.67 -19.85 14.29
CA GLY A 733 0.60 -20.58 14.38
C GLY A 733 1.81 -19.79 14.89
N VAL A 734 1.60 -18.69 15.63
CA VAL A 734 2.67 -18.03 16.39
C VAL A 734 3.36 -19.06 17.31
N GLY A 735 4.69 -19.07 17.31
CA GLY A 735 5.50 -20.01 18.07
C GLY A 735 5.81 -21.33 17.35
N ILE A 736 5.08 -21.68 16.28
CA ILE A 736 5.26 -22.97 15.56
C ILE A 736 6.41 -22.91 14.54
N VAL A 737 6.67 -21.74 13.95
CA VAL A 737 7.78 -21.51 12.99
C VAL A 737 8.54 -20.22 13.30
N ASP A 738 7.87 -19.16 13.73
CA ASP A 738 8.46 -17.90 14.20
C ASP A 738 7.92 -17.59 15.59
N THR A 739 8.78 -17.11 16.50
CA THR A 739 8.44 -16.89 17.91
C THR A 739 7.56 -15.67 18.18
N GLN A 740 7.38 -14.78 17.20
CA GLN A 740 6.58 -13.54 17.34
C GLN A 740 5.55 -13.35 16.21
N ARG A 741 5.81 -13.89 15.01
CA ARG A 741 4.96 -13.76 13.82
C ARG A 741 4.10 -15.01 13.63
N GLY A 742 2.83 -14.80 13.29
CA GLY A 742 1.96 -15.87 12.82
C GLY A 742 2.01 -15.99 11.30
N PHE A 743 1.08 -16.73 10.72
CA PHE A 743 0.90 -16.83 9.28
C PHE A 743 -0.14 -15.83 8.75
N SER A 744 -0.06 -15.53 7.46
CA SER A 744 -1.10 -14.86 6.68
C SER A 744 -1.26 -15.51 5.32
N LEU A 745 -2.50 -15.81 4.95
CA LEU A 745 -2.84 -16.31 3.61
C LEU A 745 -2.86 -15.15 2.60
N ARG A 746 -2.10 -15.26 1.50
CA ARG A 746 -2.08 -14.25 0.43
C ARG A 746 -3.20 -14.51 -0.58
N PHE A 747 -3.85 -13.42 -1.02
CA PHE A 747 -4.99 -13.43 -1.94
C PHE A 747 -6.17 -14.35 -1.55
N PRO A 748 -6.69 -14.29 -0.30
CA PRO A 748 -7.80 -15.13 0.15
C PRO A 748 -9.07 -14.90 -0.68
N ARG A 749 -9.65 -15.98 -1.18
CA ARG A 749 -10.93 -16.02 -1.90
C ARG A 749 -11.84 -17.05 -1.25
N PHE A 750 -13.04 -16.60 -0.85
CA PHE A 750 -14.14 -17.47 -0.46
C PHE A 750 -14.57 -18.36 -1.64
N LEU A 751 -14.79 -19.64 -1.38
CA LEU A 751 -15.38 -20.58 -2.33
C LEU A 751 -16.84 -20.90 -1.94
N LYS A 752 -17.05 -21.42 -0.72
CA LYS A 752 -18.37 -21.82 -0.20
C LYS A 752 -18.39 -21.84 1.33
N LYS A 753 -19.59 -21.85 1.91
CA LYS A 753 -19.81 -22.21 3.32
C LYS A 753 -19.68 -23.73 3.48
N ARG A 754 -19.11 -24.18 4.60
CA ARG A 754 -19.01 -25.59 5.00
C ARG A 754 -20.02 -25.85 6.10
N SER A 755 -21.27 -26.14 5.72
CA SER A 755 -22.34 -26.55 6.63
C SER A 755 -22.14 -27.99 7.16
N ASP A 756 -21.13 -28.69 6.65
CA ASP A 756 -20.67 -30.01 7.01
C ASP A 756 -19.59 -30.02 8.11
N LYS A 757 -19.24 -28.86 8.68
CA LYS A 757 -18.15 -28.68 9.65
C LYS A 757 -18.52 -27.82 10.86
N GLY A 758 -18.10 -28.26 12.05
CA GLY A 758 -18.03 -27.45 13.27
C GLY A 758 -16.82 -26.52 13.28
N VAL A 759 -16.76 -25.59 14.25
CA VAL A 759 -15.68 -24.60 14.39
C VAL A 759 -14.32 -25.28 14.65
N GLU A 760 -14.37 -26.36 15.41
CA GLU A 760 -13.32 -27.31 15.74
C GLU A 760 -12.82 -28.16 14.55
N ASP A 761 -13.62 -28.30 13.48
CA ASP A 761 -13.24 -28.99 12.22
C ASP A 761 -12.48 -28.07 11.23
N ALA A 762 -12.26 -26.80 11.59
CA ALA A 762 -11.49 -25.86 10.78
C ALA A 762 -10.02 -26.31 10.64
N THR A 763 -9.37 -25.87 9.56
CA THR A 763 -7.94 -26.14 9.32
C THR A 763 -7.13 -25.63 10.51
N THR A 764 -6.17 -26.44 10.97
CA THR A 764 -5.44 -26.16 12.22
C THR A 764 -4.19 -25.30 12.00
N ALA A 765 -3.76 -24.61 13.06
CA ALA A 765 -2.49 -23.89 13.10
C ALA A 765 -1.29 -24.80 12.75
N GLY A 766 -1.34 -26.08 13.16
CA GLY A 766 -0.34 -27.09 12.82
C GLY A 766 -0.31 -27.42 11.32
N GLN A 767 -1.47 -27.63 10.69
CA GLN A 767 -1.58 -27.86 9.23
C GLN A 767 -1.08 -26.65 8.43
N ILE A 768 -1.40 -25.43 8.85
CA ILE A 768 -0.90 -24.20 8.22
C ILE A 768 0.63 -24.11 8.33
N ALA A 769 1.21 -24.47 9.48
CA ALA A 769 2.65 -24.53 9.65
C ALA A 769 3.32 -25.64 8.82
N GLU A 770 2.64 -26.77 8.58
CA GLU A 770 3.11 -27.82 7.68
C GLU A 770 3.12 -27.35 6.22
N LEU A 771 2.02 -26.76 5.73
CA LEU A 771 1.94 -26.17 4.39
C LEU A 771 2.99 -25.07 4.18
N PHE A 772 3.22 -24.20 5.17
CA PHE A 772 4.29 -23.21 5.12
C PHE A 772 5.68 -23.87 5.07
N ARG A 773 5.93 -24.91 5.88
CA ARG A 773 7.21 -25.67 5.82
C ARG A 773 7.37 -26.43 4.51
N MET A 774 6.31 -26.86 3.83
CA MET A 774 6.36 -27.45 2.50
C MET A 774 6.67 -26.42 1.42
N GLN A 775 6.20 -25.17 1.59
CA GLN A 775 6.57 -24.04 0.73
C GLN A 775 8.04 -23.64 0.93
N VAL A 776 8.54 -23.63 2.16
CA VAL A 776 9.95 -23.28 2.48
C VAL A 776 10.93 -24.42 2.16
N ARG A 777 10.66 -25.67 2.54
CA ARG A 777 11.60 -26.79 2.32
C ARG A 777 11.91 -27.03 0.84
N ARG A 778 11.01 -26.68 -0.08
CA ARG A 778 11.28 -26.72 -1.52
C ARG A 778 12.33 -25.69 -2.00
N VAL A 779 12.85 -24.86 -1.09
CA VAL A 779 13.97 -23.91 -1.28
C VAL A 779 15.24 -24.35 -0.50
N ASP A 780 15.11 -25.31 0.42
CA ASP A 780 16.18 -25.77 1.34
C ASP A 780 16.61 -27.24 1.11
N VAL A 781 15.99 -27.98 0.18
CA VAL A 781 16.41 -29.36 -0.18
C VAL A 781 17.62 -29.31 -1.12
N ASP A 782 18.76 -28.89 -0.56
CA ASP A 782 20.10 -29.22 -1.07
C ASP A 782 21.14 -29.28 0.08
N GLY A 783 20.68 -29.68 1.28
CA GLY A 783 21.47 -29.82 2.49
C GLY A 783 21.18 -31.13 3.22
N ASP A 784 22.13 -32.07 3.14
CA ASP A 784 22.17 -33.38 3.79
C ASP A 784 20.90 -34.26 3.72
N ASP A 785 20.89 -35.19 2.75
CA ASP A 785 20.85 -36.61 3.15
C ASP A 785 21.56 -37.52 2.15
N LYS A 786 22.51 -38.35 2.62
CA LYS A 786 23.23 -39.35 1.82
C LYS A 786 23.20 -40.72 2.49
N ASP A 787 22.11 -41.47 2.29
CA ASP A 787 22.17 -42.94 2.36
C ASP A 787 21.22 -43.64 1.36
N GLY A 788 21.57 -44.86 0.97
CA GLY A 788 21.02 -45.56 -0.20
C GLY A 788 19.79 -46.45 0.06
N GLY A 789 18.58 -45.90 -0.06
CA GLY A 789 17.30 -46.59 0.24
C GLY A 789 16.55 -47.25 -0.93
N ARG A 790 17.20 -48.05 -1.79
CA ARG A 790 16.56 -48.60 -3.02
C ARG A 790 15.37 -49.55 -2.76
N LYS A 791 14.13 -49.08 -2.93
CA LYS A 791 12.90 -49.90 -2.99
C LYS A 791 12.14 -49.73 -4.31
N LYS A 792 11.42 -50.78 -4.71
CA LYS A 792 10.68 -50.86 -5.99
C LYS A 792 9.18 -50.61 -5.79
N GLY A 793 8.60 -49.85 -6.72
CA GLY A 793 7.42 -50.22 -7.52
C GLY A 793 6.11 -50.60 -6.80
N GLY A 794 5.09 -49.78 -7.01
CA GLY A 794 3.67 -50.13 -6.91
C GLY A 794 2.89 -49.29 -7.91
N ALA A 795 2.14 -49.93 -8.82
CA ALA A 795 1.40 -49.25 -9.88
C ALA A 795 -0.04 -49.78 -9.93
N MET A 796 -1.00 -48.89 -9.71
CA MET A 796 -2.46 -49.05 -9.87
C MET A 796 -3.10 -47.68 -9.56
N ASN A 797 -4.22 -47.26 -10.17
CA ASN A 797 -4.84 -47.70 -11.43
C ASN A 797 -5.85 -46.62 -11.87
N ASP A 798 -6.00 -46.36 -13.17
CA ASP A 798 -6.98 -45.38 -13.64
C ASP A 798 -8.42 -45.90 -13.55
N LYS A 799 -9.25 -45.27 -12.71
CA LYS A 799 -10.70 -45.10 -12.88
C LYS A 799 -11.33 -44.25 -11.78
N GLU A 800 -12.26 -43.40 -12.22
CA GLU A 800 -13.12 -42.46 -11.46
C GLU A 800 -12.57 -41.04 -11.30
N LYS A 801 -13.20 -39.98 -11.82
CA LYS A 801 -14.13 -39.87 -12.98
C LYS A 801 -14.30 -38.39 -13.33
N GLU A 802 -14.46 -38.05 -14.62
CA GLU A 802 -14.86 -36.70 -15.03
C GLU A 802 -16.32 -36.41 -14.63
N GLU A 803 -16.63 -35.16 -14.24
CA GLU A 803 -17.81 -34.40 -14.70
C GLU A 803 -17.80 -32.94 -14.16
N ALA A 804 -18.48 -32.05 -14.90
CA ALA A 804 -18.95 -30.70 -14.52
C ALA A 804 -18.03 -29.44 -14.66
N VAL A 805 -18.27 -28.73 -15.78
CA VAL A 805 -18.47 -27.26 -15.92
C VAL A 805 -17.27 -26.36 -16.27
N GLU A 806 -17.33 -25.83 -17.50
CA GLU A 806 -16.67 -24.59 -17.98
C GLU A 806 -17.47 -23.34 -17.54
N GLU A 807 -16.79 -22.21 -17.26
CA GLU A 807 -17.01 -20.89 -17.90
C GLU A 807 -16.24 -19.75 -17.18
N GLY A 808 -15.35 -19.07 -17.93
CA GLY A 808 -15.02 -17.63 -17.83
C GLY A 808 -14.36 -17.02 -16.57
N GLU A 809 -13.14 -16.48 -16.71
CA GLU A 809 -12.80 -15.11 -16.22
C GLU A 809 -11.45 -14.59 -16.80
N GLU A 810 -11.48 -13.46 -17.51
CA GLU A 810 -10.29 -12.60 -17.70
C GLU A 810 -10.26 -11.48 -16.63
N GLU A 811 -9.27 -10.56 -16.71
CA GLU A 811 -9.08 -9.38 -15.85
C GLU A 811 -8.74 -9.65 -14.36
N TRP A 812 -7.47 -10.05 -14.12
CA TRP A 812 -6.80 -9.87 -12.82
C TRP A 812 -5.34 -9.40 -12.97
N GLU A 813 -4.83 -8.66 -11.97
CA GLU A 813 -3.49 -8.04 -11.79
C GLU A 813 -3.34 -6.53 -12.18
N ASP A 814 -4.05 -5.62 -11.52
CA ASP A 814 -3.63 -4.19 -11.47
C ASP A 814 -3.65 -3.57 -10.06
N ILE A 815 -3.64 -4.42 -9.01
CA ILE A 815 -3.71 -3.97 -7.60
C ILE A 815 -2.69 -4.71 -6.73
N LEU A 816 -1.46 -4.17 -6.65
CA LEU A 816 -0.50 -4.55 -5.60
C LEU A 816 0.51 -3.45 -5.19
N MET A 817 0.77 -2.42 -6.01
CA MET A 817 1.86 -1.44 -5.75
C MET A 817 1.45 -0.08 -5.18
N ALA A 818 0.16 0.29 -5.20
CA ALA A 818 -0.31 1.60 -4.75
C ALA A 818 -0.42 1.75 -3.21
N ARG A 819 0.69 1.62 -2.47
CA ARG A 819 0.70 1.89 -1.00
C ARG A 819 2.02 2.28 -0.32
N LEU A 820 3.09 2.64 -1.05
CA LEU A 820 4.45 2.76 -0.48
C LEU A 820 5.20 4.09 -0.76
N SER A 821 4.62 5.24 -0.40
CA SER A 821 5.37 6.52 -0.30
C SER A 821 4.77 7.51 0.70
N LEU A 822 5.52 7.77 1.79
CA LEU A 822 5.48 8.85 2.81
C LEU A 822 6.18 8.28 4.08
N LEU A 823 7.05 8.95 4.83
CA LEU A 823 7.65 10.29 4.71
C LEU A 823 9.19 10.21 4.76
N ALA A 824 9.90 11.03 3.97
CA ALA A 824 11.26 11.51 4.26
C ALA A 824 11.60 12.74 3.39
N CYS A 825 12.19 13.79 3.99
CA CYS A 825 12.84 14.98 3.39
C CYS A 825 12.95 16.07 4.50
N ALA A 826 14.09 16.71 4.80
CA ALA A 826 15.52 16.49 4.54
C ALA A 826 16.32 17.27 5.62
N GLY A 827 17.52 16.86 6.02
CA GLY A 827 18.79 17.46 5.58
C GLY A 827 19.47 18.23 6.74
N VAL A 828 20.71 18.03 7.23
CA VAL A 828 22.04 17.58 6.72
C VAL A 828 22.99 18.75 6.36
N ALA A 829 24.30 18.56 6.66
CA ALA A 829 25.48 19.43 6.47
C ALA A 829 25.77 20.43 7.62
N ALA A 830 27.01 20.67 8.09
CA ALA A 830 28.35 20.12 7.76
C ALA A 830 29.24 20.18 9.06
N LEU A 831 30.55 19.90 9.14
CA LEU A 831 31.65 19.64 8.18
C LEU A 831 32.78 18.89 8.94
N ALA A 832 33.65 18.12 8.27
CA ALA A 832 34.76 17.37 8.90
C ALA A 832 36.15 18.01 8.65
N THR A 833 37.21 17.60 9.39
CA THR A 833 38.58 17.26 8.87
C THR A 833 39.56 16.79 9.97
N VAL A 834 39.98 15.51 9.86
CA VAL A 834 41.32 14.88 10.07
C VAL A 834 42.35 15.46 11.07
N ALA A 835 42.86 14.59 11.96
CA ALA A 835 44.29 14.53 12.37
C ALA A 835 44.68 13.12 12.90
N HIS A 836 45.98 12.76 12.87
CA HIS A 836 46.48 11.40 13.17
C HIS A 836 46.69 11.07 14.66
N GLY A 837 46.17 9.90 15.08
CA GLY A 837 46.97 8.75 15.53
C GLY A 837 47.73 8.75 16.87
N PHE A 838 47.44 7.75 17.71
CA PHE A 838 48.44 7.02 18.51
C PHE A 838 47.92 5.64 18.94
N VAL A 839 48.80 4.64 19.14
CA VAL A 839 48.44 3.31 19.69
C VAL A 839 49.37 2.94 20.84
N PRO A 840 48.86 2.95 22.09
CA PRO A 840 49.46 2.27 23.25
C PRO A 840 48.63 1.03 23.69
N PRO A 841 49.14 0.18 24.60
CA PRO A 841 48.88 -1.27 24.53
C PRO A 841 47.78 -1.83 25.46
N VAL A 842 47.35 -3.05 25.13
CA VAL A 842 46.42 -3.89 25.92
C VAL A 842 47.08 -4.41 27.20
N PRO A 843 46.49 -4.19 28.40
CA PRO A 843 46.86 -4.88 29.63
C PRO A 843 46.19 -6.27 29.72
N ARG A 844 46.91 -7.27 30.22
CA ARG A 844 46.36 -8.62 30.50
C ARG A 844 45.57 -8.65 31.81
N SER A 845 44.50 -9.45 31.81
CA SER A 845 43.94 -10.27 32.91
C SER A 845 44.06 -9.77 34.37
N TYR A 846 42.92 -9.66 35.06
CA TYR A 846 42.89 -9.79 36.52
C TYR A 846 41.74 -10.70 36.97
N THR A 847 42.05 -11.88 37.48
CA THR A 847 41.12 -12.69 38.25
C THR A 847 40.90 -12.04 39.61
N ARG A 848 39.64 -11.86 40.03
CA ARG A 848 39.34 -11.35 41.37
C ARG A 848 38.03 -11.88 41.91
N GLY A 849 38.09 -13.06 42.53
CA GLY A 849 37.04 -13.46 43.47
C GLY A 849 36.95 -12.44 44.61
N ARG A 850 35.73 -12.11 45.04
CA ARG A 850 35.48 -11.22 46.18
C ARG A 850 34.34 -11.82 47.00
N MET A 851 34.55 -11.98 48.29
CA MET A 851 33.53 -12.52 49.20
C MET A 851 32.36 -11.54 49.32
N ALA A 852 31.14 -12.08 49.44
CA ALA A 852 29.96 -11.28 49.71
C ALA A 852 30.02 -10.66 51.11
N MET A 853 30.45 -9.40 51.18
CA MET A 853 30.06 -8.47 52.24
C MET A 853 28.78 -7.79 51.78
N ALA A 854 27.71 -7.90 52.56
CA ALA A 854 26.44 -7.22 52.27
C ALA A 854 26.63 -5.71 52.38
N ALA A 855 26.88 -5.05 51.25
CA ALA A 855 26.80 -3.60 51.18
C ALA A 855 25.34 -3.17 51.39
N LYS A 856 25.14 -2.14 52.21
CA LYS A 856 23.82 -1.56 52.45
C LYS A 856 23.25 -1.08 51.11
N LYS A 857 22.06 -1.59 50.71
CA LYS A 857 21.45 -1.23 49.41
C LYS A 857 21.30 0.28 49.30
N ASP A 858 21.84 0.82 48.22
CA ASP A 858 21.67 2.22 47.81
C ASP A 858 20.35 2.32 47.05
N PHE A 859 19.38 3.06 47.59
CA PHE A 859 18.03 3.16 47.03
C PHE A 859 17.85 4.47 46.28
N TRP A 860 17.34 4.44 45.04
CA TRP A 860 17.11 5.65 44.24
C TRP A 860 15.63 6.02 44.11
N ILE A 861 15.29 7.30 44.30
CA ILE A 861 13.94 7.84 44.15
C ILE A 861 13.91 8.82 42.96
N ALA A 862 13.03 8.54 42.00
CA ALA A 862 12.86 9.23 40.73
C ALA A 862 11.47 9.89 40.63
N PRO A 863 11.33 11.22 40.79
CA PRO A 863 10.09 11.91 40.49
C PRO A 863 9.89 11.95 38.96
N SER A 864 8.83 11.32 38.47
CA SER A 864 8.42 11.47 37.06
C SER A 864 7.92 12.88 36.78
N ILE A 865 8.54 13.56 35.82
CA ILE A 865 8.13 14.91 35.41
C ILE A 865 6.81 14.96 34.66
N LEU A 866 6.19 13.82 34.34
CA LEU A 866 4.81 13.76 33.83
C LEU A 866 3.82 14.37 34.84
N SER A 867 4.14 14.31 36.14
CA SER A 867 3.35 14.93 37.21
C SER A 867 3.76 16.37 37.53
N ALA A 868 4.72 16.96 36.81
CA ALA A 868 5.19 18.33 37.06
C ALA A 868 4.23 19.41 36.54
N ASP A 869 4.34 20.61 37.09
CA ASP A 869 3.73 21.81 36.53
C ASP A 869 4.60 22.35 35.38
N PHE A 870 4.18 22.01 34.16
CA PHE A 870 4.86 22.39 32.93
C PHE A 870 5.02 23.90 32.72
N ALA A 871 4.22 24.75 33.37
CA ALA A 871 4.38 26.20 33.29
C ALA A 871 5.64 26.71 34.03
N LYS A 872 6.25 25.90 34.89
CA LYS A 872 7.44 26.23 35.71
C LYS A 872 8.40 25.04 35.85
N LEU A 873 8.45 24.15 34.85
CA LEU A 873 9.09 22.82 34.92
C LEU A 873 10.50 22.82 35.53
N GLY A 874 11.41 23.69 35.06
CA GLY A 874 12.78 23.76 35.58
C GLY A 874 12.83 24.03 37.09
N GLN A 875 11.98 24.93 37.59
CA GLN A 875 11.89 25.23 39.02
C GLN A 875 11.30 24.08 39.84
N GLU A 876 10.38 23.28 39.30
CA GLU A 876 9.93 22.06 40.01
C GLU A 876 11.01 20.98 40.05
N VAL A 877 11.82 20.84 38.99
CA VAL A 877 12.97 19.93 38.99
C VAL A 877 14.04 20.38 39.98
N ASP A 878 14.39 21.67 40.02
CA ASP A 878 15.30 22.23 41.02
C ASP A 878 14.77 21.97 42.45
N ASN A 879 13.47 22.23 42.68
CA ASN A 879 12.84 22.04 43.99
C ASN A 879 12.82 20.57 44.43
N VAL A 880 12.61 19.61 43.53
CA VAL A 880 12.49 18.19 43.89
C VAL A 880 13.87 17.54 44.08
N LEU A 881 14.89 17.97 43.32
CA LEU A 881 16.28 17.60 43.56
C LEU A 881 16.79 18.18 44.89
N ALA A 882 16.52 19.47 45.15
CA ALA A 882 16.83 20.13 46.42
C ALA A 882 15.97 19.62 47.61
N ALA A 883 14.96 18.79 47.36
CA ALA A 883 14.20 18.06 48.38
C ALA A 883 14.77 16.67 48.71
N GLY A 884 15.72 16.15 47.92
CA GLY A 884 16.42 14.88 48.17
C GLY A 884 16.07 13.73 47.20
N ALA A 885 15.56 14.05 46.00
CA ALA A 885 15.45 13.09 44.90
C ALA A 885 16.81 12.85 44.22
N ASP A 886 17.04 11.64 43.71
CA ASP A 886 18.34 11.25 43.15
C ASP A 886 18.43 11.45 41.63
N ILE A 887 17.31 11.20 40.93
CA ILE A 887 17.23 11.11 39.47
C ILE A 887 15.95 11.81 38.99
N VAL A 888 15.97 12.39 37.80
CA VAL A 888 14.78 12.96 37.14
C VAL A 888 14.27 11.95 36.09
N HIS A 889 13.02 11.52 36.20
CA HIS A 889 12.43 10.49 35.33
C HIS A 889 11.53 11.09 34.24
N PHE A 890 11.65 10.60 33.01
CA PHE A 890 10.90 11.04 31.84
C PHE A 890 10.02 9.92 31.27
N ASP A 891 8.70 10.03 31.44
CA ASP A 891 7.74 9.19 30.73
C ASP A 891 7.48 9.73 29.32
N VAL A 892 8.12 9.12 28.32
CA VAL A 892 8.06 9.53 26.91
C VAL A 892 7.04 8.66 26.16
N MET A 893 6.00 9.30 25.64
CA MET A 893 4.86 8.66 24.99
C MET A 893 4.60 9.30 23.61
N ASP A 894 4.20 8.51 22.61
CA ASP A 894 4.20 8.90 21.19
C ASP A 894 2.84 8.90 20.47
N ASN A 895 1.73 8.61 21.16
CA ASN A 895 0.40 8.39 20.57
C ASN A 895 0.33 7.17 19.61
N HIS A 896 1.20 6.17 19.77
CA HIS A 896 1.19 4.95 18.95
C HIS A 896 1.49 3.67 19.74
N TYR A 897 2.53 3.66 20.59
CA TYR A 897 2.77 2.57 21.55
C TYR A 897 1.81 2.65 22.75
N VAL A 898 1.43 3.87 23.14
CA VAL A 898 0.40 4.19 24.13
C VAL A 898 -0.48 5.33 23.59
N PRO A 899 -1.74 5.49 24.02
CA PRO A 899 -2.69 6.47 23.46
C PRO A 899 -2.43 7.93 23.89
N ASN A 900 -1.25 8.23 24.41
CA ASN A 900 -0.90 9.53 24.98
C ASN A 900 0.34 10.09 24.27
N LEU A 901 0.41 11.42 24.12
CA LEU A 901 1.60 12.15 23.65
C LEU A 901 2.09 13.06 24.79
N THR A 902 3.33 12.88 25.24
CA THR A 902 3.86 13.62 26.40
C THR A 902 4.95 14.62 26.02
N ILE A 903 6.21 14.18 26.03
CA ILE A 903 7.40 15.03 26.00
C ILE A 903 8.45 14.43 25.07
N GLY A 904 9.24 15.30 24.42
CA GLY A 904 10.30 14.88 23.49
C GLY A 904 11.69 15.29 23.96
N PRO A 905 12.74 14.94 23.19
CA PRO A 905 14.15 15.27 23.48
C PRO A 905 14.41 16.76 23.77
N MET A 906 13.60 17.65 23.19
CA MET A 906 13.64 19.09 23.47
C MET A 906 13.48 19.42 24.96
N VAL A 907 12.66 18.66 25.70
CA VAL A 907 12.44 18.87 27.15
C VAL A 907 13.64 18.39 27.96
N CYS A 908 14.24 17.26 27.56
CA CYS A 908 15.48 16.76 28.17
C CYS A 908 16.62 17.79 27.97
N LYS A 909 16.80 18.27 26.74
CA LYS A 909 17.77 19.32 26.43
C LYS A 909 17.46 20.61 27.19
N ALA A 910 16.20 21.04 27.30
CA ALA A 910 15.83 22.24 28.04
C ALA A 910 16.18 22.17 29.53
N LEU A 911 16.05 20.99 30.17
CA LEU A 911 16.52 20.80 31.55
C LEU A 911 18.06 20.83 31.65
N ARG A 912 18.77 20.26 30.67
CA ARG A 912 20.25 20.36 30.61
C ARG A 912 20.71 21.81 30.39
N ASP A 913 20.05 22.55 29.50
CA ASP A 913 20.32 23.97 29.22
C ASP A 913 19.98 24.87 30.43
N HIS A 914 18.96 24.51 31.23
CA HIS A 914 18.60 25.14 32.51
C HIS A 914 19.64 24.89 33.61
N GLY A 915 20.45 23.83 33.49
CA GLY A 915 21.55 23.51 34.41
C GLY A 915 21.36 22.25 35.26
N VAL A 916 20.36 21.41 34.97
CA VAL A 916 20.13 20.15 35.70
C VAL A 916 21.30 19.19 35.48
N THR A 917 22.08 18.90 36.53
CA THR A 917 23.25 18.01 36.52
C THR A 917 22.97 16.60 37.05
N ALA A 918 21.86 16.39 37.75
CA ALA A 918 21.44 15.06 38.21
C ALA A 918 21.24 14.09 37.03
N PRO A 919 21.34 12.76 37.22
CA PRO A 919 21.03 11.82 36.15
C PRO A 919 19.58 12.01 35.67
N ILE A 920 19.38 11.82 34.36
CA ILE A 920 18.04 11.77 33.76
C ILE A 920 17.82 10.34 33.29
N ASP A 921 16.76 9.69 33.77
CA ASP A 921 16.24 8.48 33.15
C ASP A 921 15.14 8.81 32.14
N VAL A 922 15.12 8.05 31.04
CA VAL A 922 14.20 8.24 29.93
C VAL A 922 13.52 6.90 29.60
N HIS A 923 12.27 6.81 30.02
CA HIS A 923 11.40 5.68 29.82
C HIS A 923 10.63 5.84 28.50
N LEU A 924 11.00 5.03 27.49
CA LEU A 924 10.47 5.12 26.13
C LEU A 924 9.28 4.18 25.88
N MET A 925 8.07 4.69 26.16
CA MET A 925 6.80 4.17 25.67
C MET A 925 6.55 4.64 24.22
N VAL A 926 7.46 4.29 23.30
CA VAL A 926 7.54 4.83 21.92
C VAL A 926 7.84 3.73 20.91
N SER A 927 7.09 3.60 19.80
CA SER A 927 7.32 2.60 18.76
C SER A 927 7.31 3.18 17.33
N PRO A 928 8.33 2.92 16.48
CA PRO A 928 9.54 2.12 16.75
C PRO A 928 10.59 2.90 17.55
N VAL A 929 11.08 2.31 18.64
CA VAL A 929 11.92 3.01 19.64
C VAL A 929 13.31 3.39 19.13
N ASP A 930 13.91 2.59 18.24
CA ASP A 930 15.28 2.79 17.71
C ASP A 930 15.51 4.18 17.10
N ARG A 931 14.44 4.85 16.65
CA ARG A 931 14.51 6.17 16.03
C ARG A 931 14.78 7.29 17.04
N ILE A 932 14.23 7.21 18.25
CA ILE A 932 14.22 8.34 19.22
C ILE A 932 15.35 8.24 20.25
N ILE A 933 15.94 7.06 20.42
CA ILE A 933 17.09 6.80 21.29
C ILE A 933 18.28 7.74 21.00
N PRO A 934 18.71 7.97 19.74
CA PRO A 934 19.77 8.91 19.44
C PRO A 934 19.46 10.34 19.90
N ASP A 935 18.23 10.80 19.68
CA ASP A 935 17.84 12.18 19.98
C ASP A 935 17.81 12.44 21.50
N PHE A 936 17.35 11.48 22.32
CA PHE A 936 17.40 11.60 23.78
C PHE A 936 18.81 11.49 24.36
N ALA A 937 19.65 10.60 23.80
CA ALA A 937 21.05 10.53 24.20
C ALA A 937 21.80 11.83 23.90
N ASP A 938 21.63 12.38 22.68
CA ASP A 938 22.26 13.63 22.25
C ASP A 938 21.67 14.86 22.98
N ALA A 939 20.46 14.75 23.55
CA ALA A 939 19.87 15.72 24.46
C ALA A 939 20.37 15.62 25.92
N GLY A 940 21.14 14.58 26.26
CA GLY A 940 21.76 14.39 27.57
C GLY A 940 21.04 13.45 28.53
N ALA A 941 20.29 12.46 28.03
CA ALA A 941 19.80 11.33 28.84
C ALA A 941 20.98 10.54 29.46
N SER A 942 20.82 10.09 30.70
CA SER A 942 21.83 9.28 31.42
C SER A 942 21.52 7.79 31.32
N PHE A 943 20.24 7.46 31.48
CA PHE A 943 19.66 6.15 31.30
C PHE A 943 18.59 6.24 30.19
N ILE A 944 18.45 5.17 29.41
CA ILE A 944 17.34 5.01 28.47
C ILE A 944 16.79 3.59 28.64
N THR A 945 15.51 3.48 28.98
CA THR A 945 14.80 2.20 29.12
C THR A 945 13.72 2.09 28.03
N PHE A 946 13.52 0.88 27.51
CA PHE A 946 12.51 0.63 26.46
C PHE A 946 11.80 -0.72 26.63
N HIS A 947 10.57 -0.81 26.14
CA HIS A 947 9.81 -2.05 26.14
C HIS A 947 10.28 -3.00 25.03
N PRO A 948 10.44 -4.32 25.27
CA PRO A 948 10.68 -5.32 24.24
C PRO A 948 9.72 -5.24 23.05
N GLU A 949 8.46 -4.89 23.29
CA GLU A 949 7.39 -4.74 22.29
C GLU A 949 7.53 -3.50 21.40
N ALA A 950 8.43 -2.56 21.75
CA ALA A 950 8.68 -1.32 21.03
C ALA A 950 9.82 -1.41 19.99
N THR A 951 10.46 -2.57 19.86
CA THR A 951 11.52 -2.87 18.89
C THR A 951 11.28 -4.23 18.22
N ASN A 952 11.91 -4.46 17.07
CA ASN A 952 12.01 -5.79 16.47
C ASN A 952 13.27 -6.56 16.93
N HIS A 953 14.24 -5.89 17.59
CA HIS A 953 15.56 -6.45 17.90
C HIS A 953 16.13 -5.92 19.23
N ILE A 954 15.66 -6.48 20.35
CA ILE A 954 16.06 -6.13 21.74
C ILE A 954 17.58 -5.92 21.88
N ASP A 955 18.40 -6.89 21.46
CA ASP A 955 19.86 -6.83 21.58
C ASP A 955 20.47 -5.63 20.82
N ARG A 956 19.99 -5.37 19.60
CA ARG A 956 20.44 -4.25 18.76
C ARG A 956 20.03 -2.89 19.36
N THR A 957 18.85 -2.81 19.96
CA THR A 957 18.37 -1.58 20.61
C THR A 957 19.17 -1.30 21.89
N LEU A 958 19.52 -2.32 22.69
CA LEU A 958 20.47 -2.19 23.81
C LEU A 958 21.86 -1.74 23.33
N GLN A 959 22.39 -2.36 22.27
CA GLN A 959 23.66 -1.93 21.65
C GLN A 959 23.62 -0.47 21.19
N LEU A 960 22.51 -0.01 20.59
CA LEU A 960 22.34 1.37 20.15
C LEU A 960 22.45 2.36 21.32
N ILE A 961 21.75 2.09 22.43
CA ILE A 961 21.81 2.93 23.64
C ILE A 961 23.24 2.97 24.20
N LYS A 962 23.91 1.82 24.35
CA LYS A 962 25.31 1.76 24.83
C LYS A 962 26.30 2.44 23.89
N SER A 963 26.10 2.33 22.56
CA SER A 963 26.93 3.02 21.56
C SER A 963 26.85 4.55 21.63
N LYS A 964 25.77 5.07 22.23
CA LYS A 964 25.57 6.50 22.51
C LYS A 964 26.10 6.94 23.88
N GLY A 965 26.63 6.02 24.68
CA GLY A 965 27.20 6.29 26.01
C GLY A 965 26.17 6.33 27.15
N CYS A 966 24.89 6.10 26.87
CA CYS A 966 23.86 5.96 27.89
C CYS A 966 23.87 4.56 28.52
N LYS A 967 23.41 4.47 29.77
CA LYS A 967 23.04 3.22 30.42
C LYS A 967 21.73 2.68 29.80
N SER A 968 21.61 1.38 29.57
CA SER A 968 20.50 0.81 28.78
C SER A 968 19.65 -0.19 29.57
N GLY A 969 18.33 -0.06 29.52
CA GLY A 969 17.41 -0.93 30.26
C GLY A 969 16.23 -1.49 29.45
N LEU A 970 15.61 -2.54 30.01
CA LEU A 970 14.41 -3.18 29.46
C LEU A 970 13.22 -3.01 30.40
N VAL A 971 12.07 -2.67 29.82
CA VAL A 971 10.82 -2.42 30.55
C VAL A 971 9.82 -3.53 30.32
N PHE A 972 9.27 -4.10 31.40
CA PHE A 972 8.28 -5.16 31.34
C PHE A 972 6.91 -4.64 31.78
N ASN A 973 5.94 -4.62 30.86
CA ASN A 973 4.52 -4.41 31.21
C ASN A 973 4.06 -5.53 32.17
N PRO A 974 2.93 -5.40 32.89
CA PRO A 974 2.50 -6.42 33.86
C PRO A 974 2.45 -7.83 33.25
N ALA A 975 1.97 -7.96 32.02
CA ALA A 975 1.89 -9.23 31.27
C ALA A 975 3.19 -9.69 30.58
N THR A 976 4.16 -8.80 30.30
CA THR A 976 5.37 -9.16 29.52
C THR A 976 6.25 -10.14 30.30
N PRO A 977 6.60 -11.33 29.78
CA PRO A 977 7.37 -12.32 30.52
C PRO A 977 8.85 -11.91 30.65
N LEU A 978 9.43 -12.10 31.85
CA LEU A 978 10.84 -11.78 32.14
C LEU A 978 11.85 -12.59 31.31
N SER A 979 11.42 -13.67 30.66
CA SER A 979 12.27 -14.50 29.80
C SER A 979 12.94 -13.72 28.66
N LEU A 980 12.34 -12.63 28.19
CA LEU A 980 12.92 -11.78 27.13
C LEU A 980 14.25 -11.12 27.54
N ALA A 981 14.56 -11.01 28.84
CA ALA A 981 15.84 -10.48 29.31
C ALA A 981 16.98 -11.53 29.30
N GLN A 982 16.67 -12.83 29.38
CA GLN A 982 17.63 -13.87 29.78
C GLN A 982 18.89 -13.96 28.91
N HIS A 983 18.76 -13.71 27.61
CA HIS A 983 19.87 -13.78 26.65
C HIS A 983 20.62 -12.45 26.44
N VAL A 984 20.21 -11.37 27.13
CA VAL A 984 20.76 -10.02 26.94
C VAL A 984 21.13 -9.32 28.26
N LEU A 985 21.14 -10.02 29.40
CA LEU A 985 21.51 -9.45 30.71
C LEU A 985 22.93 -8.83 30.72
N ASP A 986 23.84 -9.31 29.87
CA ASP A 986 25.17 -8.74 29.64
C ASP A 986 25.12 -7.29 29.08
N LYS A 987 24.02 -6.93 28.44
CA LYS A 987 23.76 -5.63 27.80
C LYS A 987 22.67 -4.82 28.53
N VAL A 988 22.20 -5.27 29.70
CA VAL A 988 21.20 -4.55 30.50
C VAL A 988 21.88 -3.95 31.73
N ASP A 989 21.56 -2.69 32.05
CA ASP A 989 21.97 -2.00 33.27
C ASP A 989 20.78 -1.72 34.21
N ILE A 990 19.55 -1.68 33.67
CA ILE A 990 18.29 -1.52 34.41
C ILE A 990 17.24 -2.50 33.89
N ILE A 991 16.54 -3.20 34.79
CA ILE A 991 15.25 -3.82 34.49
C ILE A 991 14.17 -3.00 35.18
N LEU A 992 13.24 -2.44 34.40
CA LEU A 992 12.08 -1.70 34.90
C LEU A 992 10.84 -2.60 34.83
N LEU A 993 10.12 -2.74 35.94
CA LEU A 993 8.83 -3.42 35.96
C LEU A 993 7.69 -2.40 36.12
N MET A 994 6.75 -2.40 35.18
CA MET A 994 5.53 -1.62 35.32
C MET A 994 4.62 -2.29 36.36
N SER A 995 4.26 -1.56 37.42
CA SER A 995 3.21 -1.93 38.38
C SER A 995 1.83 -1.36 38.02
N VAL A 996 1.68 -0.80 36.82
CA VAL A 996 0.42 -0.37 36.18
C VAL A 996 0.47 -0.72 34.68
N ASN A 997 -0.59 -0.48 33.92
CA ASN A 997 -0.49 -0.52 32.45
C ASN A 997 0.09 0.82 31.93
N PRO A 998 0.98 0.84 30.92
CA PRO A 998 1.62 2.07 30.46
C PRO A 998 0.62 3.07 29.85
N GLY A 999 0.96 4.36 29.85
CA GLY A 999 0.22 5.45 29.20
C GLY A 999 -0.44 6.47 30.14
N PHE A 1000 -1.00 6.05 31.28
CA PHE A 1000 -1.74 6.95 32.19
C PHE A 1000 -1.08 7.11 33.56
N GLY A 1001 -0.73 8.35 33.91
CA GLY A 1001 -0.24 8.70 35.25
C GLY A 1001 -1.34 8.60 36.33
N GLY A 1002 -0.95 8.34 37.58
CA GLY A 1002 -1.87 8.32 38.72
C GLY A 1002 -2.65 7.02 38.95
N GLN A 1003 -2.41 5.97 38.15
CA GLN A 1003 -2.98 4.64 38.37
C GLN A 1003 -2.52 3.98 39.69
N SER A 1004 -3.36 3.11 40.24
CA SER A 1004 -3.08 2.31 41.45
C SER A 1004 -2.16 1.13 41.18
N PHE A 1005 -1.20 0.90 42.09
CA PHE A 1005 -0.24 -0.20 42.04
C PHE A 1005 -0.91 -1.59 42.01
N ILE A 1006 -0.51 -2.44 41.06
CA ILE A 1006 -0.95 -3.84 40.92
C ILE A 1006 -0.17 -4.75 41.91
N PRO A 1007 -0.83 -5.37 42.92
CA PRO A 1007 -0.15 -6.15 43.95
C PRO A 1007 0.72 -7.31 43.43
N GLU A 1008 0.28 -7.95 42.35
CA GLU A 1008 0.95 -9.09 41.72
C GLU A 1008 2.38 -8.76 41.24
N THR A 1009 2.69 -7.48 40.96
CA THR A 1009 4.04 -7.05 40.59
C THR A 1009 5.06 -7.30 41.70
N LEU A 1010 4.66 -7.42 42.97
CA LEU A 1010 5.55 -7.85 44.08
C LEU A 1010 6.06 -9.30 43.91
N LYS A 1011 5.35 -10.16 43.19
CA LYS A 1011 5.83 -11.51 42.82
C LYS A 1011 6.85 -11.41 41.70
N LYS A 1012 6.54 -10.64 40.65
CA LYS A 1012 7.39 -10.41 39.49
C LYS A 1012 8.72 -9.74 39.85
N LEU A 1013 8.71 -8.85 40.85
CA LEU A 1013 9.91 -8.25 41.43
C LEU A 1013 10.85 -9.27 42.06
N LYS A 1014 10.31 -10.23 42.83
CA LYS A 1014 11.11 -11.31 43.45
C LYS A 1014 11.71 -12.23 42.39
N GLU A 1015 10.98 -12.49 41.31
CA GLU A 1015 11.45 -13.25 40.15
C GLU A 1015 12.56 -12.49 39.37
N ALA A 1016 12.40 -11.18 39.15
CA ALA A 1016 13.40 -10.34 38.48
C ALA A 1016 14.67 -10.14 39.33
N ARG A 1017 14.54 -9.85 40.63
CA ARG A 1017 15.68 -9.71 41.56
C ARG A 1017 16.49 -10.99 41.62
N LYS A 1018 15.81 -12.14 41.73
CA LYS A 1018 16.43 -13.46 41.65
C LYS A 1018 17.20 -13.65 40.34
N MET A 1019 16.60 -13.33 39.19
CA MET A 1019 17.26 -13.44 37.88
C MET A 1019 18.54 -12.59 37.80
N ILE A 1020 18.52 -11.36 38.32
CA ILE A 1020 19.71 -10.51 38.36
C ILE A 1020 20.77 -11.12 39.29
N ASP A 1021 20.39 -11.52 40.51
CA ASP A 1021 21.31 -12.07 41.52
C ASP A 1021 21.97 -13.38 41.05
N GLU A 1022 21.24 -14.23 40.33
CA GLU A 1022 21.77 -15.45 39.69
C GLU A 1022 22.65 -15.16 38.46
N SER A 1023 22.47 -14.01 37.79
CA SER A 1023 23.27 -13.62 36.61
C SER A 1023 24.66 -13.09 36.94
N GLY A 1024 24.83 -12.51 38.14
CA GLY A 1024 26.07 -11.86 38.57
C GLY A 1024 26.37 -10.49 37.92
N TYR A 1025 25.46 -9.94 37.11
CA TYR A 1025 25.58 -8.60 36.54
C TYR A 1025 25.07 -7.51 37.50
N ASP A 1026 25.68 -6.33 37.41
CA ASP A 1026 25.34 -5.14 38.21
C ASP A 1026 24.14 -4.39 37.58
N ILE A 1027 22.94 -4.93 37.78
CA ILE A 1027 21.68 -4.44 37.21
C ILE A 1027 20.78 -3.88 38.31
N ARG A 1028 20.31 -2.65 38.12
CA ARG A 1028 19.27 -2.00 38.94
C ARG A 1028 17.90 -2.61 38.67
N LEU A 1029 17.08 -2.74 39.72
CA LEU A 1029 15.69 -3.18 39.58
C LEU A 1029 14.74 -2.02 39.91
N GLU A 1030 14.09 -1.52 38.87
CA GLU A 1030 13.25 -0.31 38.89
C GLU A 1030 11.75 -0.64 38.83
N VAL A 1031 10.93 0.26 39.36
CA VAL A 1031 9.47 0.14 39.38
C VAL A 1031 8.82 1.48 39.05
N ASP A 1032 7.91 1.48 38.08
CA ASP A 1032 7.02 2.60 37.78
C ASP A 1032 5.52 2.22 37.88
N GLY A 1033 4.73 3.18 38.33
CA GLY A 1033 3.28 3.08 38.47
C GLY A 1033 2.82 2.86 39.91
N GLY A 1034 2.28 3.91 40.54
CA GLY A 1034 1.61 3.81 41.84
C GLY A 1034 2.53 3.67 43.07
N VAL A 1035 3.83 3.99 42.95
CA VAL A 1035 4.76 3.96 44.10
C VAL A 1035 4.54 5.17 45.01
N GLY A 1036 4.51 4.95 46.32
CA GLY A 1036 4.29 5.96 47.35
C GLY A 1036 4.77 5.52 48.73
N VAL A 1037 4.68 6.42 49.72
CA VAL A 1037 5.11 6.15 51.12
C VAL A 1037 4.50 4.85 51.67
N ALA A 1038 3.25 4.54 51.31
CA ALA A 1038 2.51 3.40 51.85
C ALA A 1038 2.95 2.02 51.31
N ASN A 1039 3.67 1.94 50.18
CA ASN A 1039 4.07 0.67 49.56
C ASN A 1039 5.57 0.56 49.21
N ILE A 1040 6.33 1.67 49.21
CA ILE A 1040 7.74 1.66 48.79
C ILE A 1040 8.63 0.67 49.56
N LYS A 1041 8.35 0.45 50.86
CA LYS A 1041 9.04 -0.57 51.68
C LYS A 1041 8.79 -1.99 51.15
N ASP A 1042 7.54 -2.34 50.86
CA ASP A 1042 7.18 -3.70 50.45
C ASP A 1042 7.68 -3.99 49.02
N ILE A 1043 7.76 -2.95 48.18
CA ILE A 1043 8.37 -3.00 46.84
C ILE A 1043 9.90 -3.21 46.95
N ALA A 1044 10.56 -2.55 47.91
CA ALA A 1044 11.99 -2.76 48.20
C ALA A 1044 12.29 -4.15 48.80
N GLU A 1045 11.43 -4.65 49.70
CA GLU A 1045 11.49 -6.02 50.23
C GLU A 1045 11.15 -7.09 49.17
N ALA A 1046 10.41 -6.71 48.12
CA ALA A 1046 10.24 -7.54 46.92
C ALA A 1046 11.47 -7.54 46.00
N GLY A 1047 12.43 -6.63 46.23
CA GLY A 1047 13.76 -6.67 45.62
C GLY A 1047 14.15 -5.42 44.85
N ALA A 1048 13.23 -4.48 44.61
CA ALA A 1048 13.53 -3.24 43.89
C ALA A 1048 14.58 -2.39 44.61
N ASP A 1049 15.33 -1.61 43.84
CA ASP A 1049 16.32 -0.66 44.34
C ASP A 1049 16.25 0.73 43.68
N PHE A 1050 15.32 0.93 42.74
CA PHE A 1050 15.05 2.20 42.06
C PHE A 1050 13.51 2.40 41.94
N PHE A 1051 12.99 3.59 42.23
CA PHE A 1051 11.56 3.82 42.48
C PHE A 1051 11.05 5.10 41.77
N VAL A 1052 10.15 4.95 40.79
CA VAL A 1052 9.52 6.08 40.09
C VAL A 1052 8.25 6.53 40.82
N ALA A 1053 8.20 7.79 41.22
CA ALA A 1053 7.23 8.31 42.19
C ALA A 1053 6.68 9.71 41.85
N GLY A 1054 6.21 9.90 40.60
CA GLY A 1054 5.67 11.18 40.12
C GLY A 1054 4.53 11.76 40.96
N SER A 1055 3.33 11.18 40.89
CA SER A 1055 2.11 11.74 41.52
C SER A 1055 2.13 11.69 43.06
N ALA A 1056 2.95 10.81 43.64
CA ALA A 1056 3.14 10.75 45.08
C ALA A 1056 3.90 11.97 45.62
N ILE A 1057 4.88 12.49 44.87
CA ILE A 1057 5.74 13.62 45.27
C ILE A 1057 5.20 14.94 44.70
N LEU A 1058 5.00 15.03 43.38
CA LEU A 1058 4.65 16.26 42.65
C LEU A 1058 3.13 16.58 42.71
N LYS A 1059 2.59 16.61 43.93
CA LYS A 1059 1.19 16.94 44.24
C LYS A 1059 1.07 18.30 44.91
N ASN A 1060 -0.16 18.78 45.11
CA ASN A 1060 -0.42 20.01 45.85
C ASN A 1060 -0.31 19.79 47.37
N PRO A 1061 0.28 20.73 48.14
CA PRO A 1061 0.92 21.98 47.68
C PRO A 1061 2.30 21.72 47.03
N ARG A 1062 2.52 22.31 45.84
CA ARG A 1062 3.73 22.15 45.03
C ARG A 1062 4.89 23.02 45.54
N THR A 1063 5.48 22.66 46.68
CA THR A 1063 6.62 23.37 47.32
C THR A 1063 7.75 22.41 47.69
N GLN A 1064 8.98 22.94 47.77
CA GLN A 1064 10.17 22.16 48.17
C GLN A 1064 9.97 21.46 49.53
N ASP A 1065 9.38 22.13 50.52
CA ASP A 1065 9.12 21.53 51.84
C ASP A 1065 8.13 20.35 51.78
N ALA A 1066 7.10 20.43 50.92
CA ALA A 1066 6.11 19.36 50.75
C ALA A 1066 6.67 18.16 49.99
N TYR A 1067 7.50 18.42 48.97
CA TYR A 1067 8.29 17.38 48.30
C TYR A 1067 9.25 16.71 49.29
N LYS A 1068 9.98 17.52 50.08
CA LYS A 1068 10.94 17.02 51.07
C LYS A 1068 10.27 16.19 52.15
N ALA A 1069 9.15 16.63 52.71
CA ALA A 1069 8.39 15.84 53.69
C ALA A 1069 7.93 14.49 53.12
N THR A 1070 7.59 14.44 51.83
CA THR A 1070 7.21 13.18 51.15
C THR A 1070 8.43 12.28 50.91
N ILE A 1071 9.54 12.83 50.43
CA ILE A 1071 10.79 12.10 50.16
C ILE A 1071 11.40 11.59 51.48
N ASP A 1072 11.48 12.42 52.52
CA ASP A 1072 11.96 12.02 53.85
C ASP A 1072 11.11 10.87 54.42
N ALA A 1073 9.79 10.88 54.21
CA ALA A 1073 8.92 9.77 54.60
C ALA A 1073 9.21 8.49 53.80
N MET A 1074 9.40 8.58 52.46
CA MET A 1074 9.84 7.45 51.64
C MET A 1074 11.18 6.88 52.09
N ARG A 1075 12.16 7.73 52.39
CA ARG A 1075 13.47 7.34 52.95
C ARG A 1075 13.33 6.68 54.32
N ALA A 1076 12.43 7.17 55.18
CA ALA A 1076 12.17 6.60 56.49
C ALA A 1076 11.53 5.21 56.43
N GLU A 1077 10.71 4.92 55.41
CA GLU A 1077 10.20 3.57 55.15
C GLU A 1077 11.27 2.65 54.53
N LEU A 1078 12.04 3.13 53.55
CA LEU A 1078 13.17 2.39 52.97
C LEU A 1078 14.26 2.05 54.01
N ALA A 1079 14.46 2.90 55.02
CA ALA A 1079 15.39 2.65 56.11
C ALA A 1079 14.98 1.50 57.07
N LYS A 1080 13.78 0.93 56.90
CA LYS A 1080 13.28 -0.23 57.67
C LYS A 1080 13.50 -1.57 56.93
N VAL A 1081 13.90 -1.53 55.66
CA VAL A 1081 14.25 -2.71 54.86
C VAL A 1081 15.57 -3.29 55.40
N GLN A 1082 15.63 -4.61 55.58
CA GLN A 1082 16.77 -5.34 56.16
C GLN A 1082 17.70 -5.93 55.09
#